data_AF-A0DD06-F1
#
_entry.id   AF-A0DD06-F1
#
_cell.length_a   1.000
_cell.length_b   1.000
_cell.length_c   1.000
_cell.angle_alpha   90.00
_cell.angle_beta   90.00
_cell.angle_gamma   90.00
#
_symmetry.space_group_name_H-M   'P 1'
#
loop_
_entity.id
_entity.type
_entity.pdbx_description
1 polymer ?
#
loop_
_entity_poly.entity_id
_entity_poly.type
_entity_poly.pdbx_seq_one_letter_code
_entity_poly.pdbx_strand_id
1 'polypeptide(L)'
;MRSVKSANSRRPMSTIPKAQSQIMEIGLSPQIRRFVPSMHNLLETLYAKKCEELKIQLQPDQMARFQEKVLTQYQGHTIDLSELSLPANCIPLINKVVKNIPFVVLSQNPLYDGIRNLQLPMVSLTLCNCGIGPRGLAVLFQTLSINQTLYNLNIGNPFSNERNRLGLALNQLAEALKKNRILAILDISGCGIYDLRKLNSAFAENRNLLHINVSDNELKDALILPPYLERLEAQNNMFGQQVVQICEQLRQGSDSVHAREINLKRNKLTIHHLFAILEQIERNTHLNKLTLDENTFIGENNICICNYLVYNNHLEYLSLRNCSLTQNFIEQLASGLCRNGSLKTLDISKNIIGDQGALALVQGFQGSCNLKSIVMKRCGLTDLSGLELFKTFLKSNIQEYDFSNNLMGDQTAMYAIQLIKKNKDIIKMSFKKNLNSYETNQQIEKLLYDNIQDRKRNVIPHLRHKVQGMTDYREQQDFVDKKKEQLSMKKTQAESDFKFAQSQVVLCQQGAKERTQAVEERLTKLREEAQQLTTQQLNLDKFLWNQIAVIEDEQKLIADNIKNENASIVNLNKQIQDTQSKSKSIVQFYKQQMENLRLQDGITKRKVDQLQQEYNSVLAQFEFVKKQQQKPIIKK
;
A
#
# COMPACT_ATOMS: atom_id res chain seq x y z
N MET A 1 -88.28 -10.71 24.01
CA MET A 1 -89.38 -11.47 23.35
C MET A 1 -89.54 -10.88 21.96
N ARG A 2 -89.41 -11.53 20.79
CA ARG A 2 -89.46 -12.93 20.29
C ARG A 2 -88.39 -13.03 19.18
N SER A 3 -87.39 -13.92 19.19
CA SER A 3 -87.38 -15.33 18.72
C SER A 3 -87.94 -15.56 17.32
N VAL A 4 -87.11 -16.00 16.34
CA VAL A 4 -87.17 -17.31 15.64
C VAL A 4 -85.78 -17.69 15.08
N LYS A 5 -85.51 -19.01 15.06
CA LYS A 5 -84.27 -19.78 14.87
C LYS A 5 -83.89 -20.12 13.41
N SER A 6 -82.68 -20.70 13.31
CA SER A 6 -82.15 -21.69 12.33
C SER A 6 -81.39 -21.10 11.14
N ALA A 7 -80.30 -21.69 10.63
CA ALA A 7 -79.83 -23.07 10.71
C ALA A 7 -78.29 -23.19 10.65
N ASN A 8 -77.79 -24.19 11.37
CA ASN A 8 -76.47 -24.78 11.18
C ASN A 8 -76.40 -25.48 9.82
N SER A 9 -75.41 -25.15 8.99
CA SER A 9 -74.86 -26.10 8.01
C SER A 9 -73.34 -26.07 8.07
N ARG A 10 -72.78 -27.14 8.64
CA ARG A 10 -71.36 -27.50 8.55
C ARG A 10 -70.96 -27.54 7.08
N ARG A 11 -69.93 -26.77 6.69
CA ARG A 11 -69.13 -27.07 5.49
C ARG A 11 -67.75 -27.56 5.95
N PRO A 12 -67.26 -28.67 5.39
CA PRO A 12 -65.99 -29.26 5.78
C PRO A 12 -64.81 -28.45 5.25
N MET A 13 -63.66 -28.62 5.93
CA MET A 13 -62.35 -28.12 5.55
C MET A 13 -62.10 -28.16 4.04
N SER A 14 -61.93 -26.99 3.43
CA SER A 14 -61.21 -26.86 2.16
C SER A 14 -59.78 -26.45 2.48
N THR A 15 -58.87 -27.38 2.23
CA THR A 15 -57.42 -27.22 2.12
C THR A 15 -57.02 -25.83 1.59
N ILE A 16 -56.22 -25.12 2.38
CA ILE A 16 -55.49 -23.91 1.95
C ILE A 16 -54.61 -24.32 0.76
N PRO A 17 -54.73 -23.70 -0.43
CA PRO A 17 -53.92 -24.08 -1.58
C PRO A 17 -52.44 -23.76 -1.33
N LYS A 18 -51.56 -24.74 -1.59
CA LYS A 18 -50.09 -24.64 -1.69
C LYS A 18 -49.60 -23.70 -2.83
N ALA A 19 -50.36 -22.65 -3.16
CA ALA A 19 -50.11 -21.80 -4.33
C ALA A 19 -49.28 -20.54 -4.04
N GLN A 20 -48.97 -20.23 -2.76
CA GLN A 20 -48.17 -19.04 -2.42
C GLN A 20 -46.65 -19.23 -2.50
N SER A 21 -46.15 -20.46 -2.63
CA SER A 21 -44.71 -20.71 -2.80
C SER A 21 -44.20 -20.53 -4.23
N GLN A 22 -45.08 -20.54 -5.24
CA GLN A 22 -44.67 -20.47 -6.66
C GLN A 22 -44.63 -19.05 -7.25
N ILE A 23 -45.20 -18.05 -6.58
CA ILE A 23 -45.31 -16.68 -7.14
C ILE A 23 -44.08 -15.80 -6.81
N MET A 24 -43.20 -16.23 -5.89
CA MET A 24 -41.95 -15.51 -5.55
C MET A 24 -40.70 -16.02 -6.29
N GLU A 25 -40.79 -17.02 -7.17
CA GLU A 25 -39.62 -17.62 -7.81
C GLU A 25 -39.20 -16.98 -9.14
N ILE A 26 -40.06 -16.16 -9.75
CA ILE A 26 -39.81 -15.56 -11.06
C ILE A 26 -39.01 -14.26 -10.90
N GLY A 27 -37.68 -14.39 -10.83
CA GLY A 27 -36.74 -13.26 -10.80
C GLY A 27 -35.51 -13.45 -9.91
N LEU A 28 -35.49 -14.49 -9.06
CA LEU A 28 -34.38 -14.74 -8.12
C LEU A 28 -33.27 -15.58 -8.77
N SER A 29 -32.01 -15.16 -8.56
CA SER A 29 -30.84 -15.89 -9.06
C SER A 29 -30.79 -17.33 -8.49
N PRO A 30 -30.15 -18.29 -9.18
CA PRO A 30 -30.07 -19.68 -8.73
C PRO A 30 -29.46 -19.86 -7.33
N GLN A 31 -28.57 -18.94 -6.92
CA GLN A 31 -27.98 -18.91 -5.59
C GLN A 31 -29.00 -18.52 -4.51
N ILE A 32 -29.87 -17.55 -4.79
CA ILE A 32 -30.93 -17.12 -3.87
C ILE A 32 -31.96 -18.24 -3.69
N ARG A 33 -32.32 -18.96 -4.77
CA ARG A 33 -33.26 -20.10 -4.68
C ARG A 33 -32.75 -21.25 -3.79
N ARG A 34 -31.44 -21.47 -3.71
CA ARG A 34 -30.83 -22.44 -2.77
C ARG A 34 -30.72 -21.91 -1.33
N PHE A 35 -30.60 -20.60 -1.16
CA PHE A 35 -30.45 -19.96 0.15
C PHE A 35 -31.78 -19.82 0.90
N VAL A 36 -32.88 -19.58 0.16
CA VAL A 36 -34.22 -19.34 0.72
C VAL A 36 -34.73 -20.47 1.62
N PRO A 37 -34.61 -21.78 1.29
CA PRO A 37 -35.06 -22.86 2.17
C PRO A 37 -34.26 -22.95 3.49
N SER A 38 -32.93 -22.77 3.42
CA SER A 38 -32.07 -22.70 4.61
C SER A 38 -32.44 -21.50 5.50
N MET A 39 -32.81 -20.39 4.88
CA MET A 39 -33.20 -19.16 5.58
C MET A 39 -34.55 -19.31 6.29
N HIS A 40 -35.52 -20.03 5.72
CA HIS A 40 -36.81 -20.29 6.38
C HIS A 40 -36.63 -20.98 7.74
N ASN A 41 -35.80 -22.02 7.81
CA ASN A 41 -35.52 -22.75 9.07
C ASN A 41 -34.85 -21.85 10.11
N LEU A 42 -33.92 -20.99 9.68
CA LEU A 42 -33.26 -20.01 10.56
C LEU A 42 -34.25 -18.97 11.08
N LEU A 43 -35.16 -18.48 10.23
CA LEU A 43 -36.19 -17.51 10.61
C LEU A 43 -37.24 -18.10 11.54
N GLU A 44 -37.62 -19.36 11.35
CA GLU A 44 -38.49 -20.09 12.29
C GLU A 44 -37.82 -20.21 13.66
N THR A 45 -36.54 -20.61 13.70
CA THR A 45 -35.77 -20.67 14.96
C THR A 45 -35.64 -19.29 15.61
N LEU A 46 -35.39 -18.24 14.81
CA LEU A 46 -35.30 -16.86 15.28
C LEU A 46 -36.63 -16.38 15.87
N TYR A 47 -37.75 -16.66 15.21
CA TYR A 47 -39.09 -16.32 15.69
C TYR A 47 -39.43 -17.07 16.98
N ALA A 48 -39.14 -18.36 17.05
CA ALA A 48 -39.34 -19.15 18.25
C ALA A 48 -38.54 -18.60 19.44
N LYS A 49 -37.27 -18.25 19.21
CA LYS A 49 -36.44 -17.63 20.26
C LYS A 49 -36.96 -16.26 20.68
N LYS A 50 -37.42 -15.44 19.72
CA LYS A 50 -38.08 -14.16 20.02
C LYS A 50 -39.31 -14.36 20.93
N CYS A 51 -40.20 -15.29 20.60
CA CYS A 51 -41.40 -15.59 21.38
C CYS A 51 -41.06 -16.08 22.79
N GLU A 52 -40.07 -16.95 22.92
CA GLU A 52 -39.57 -17.46 24.21
C GLU A 52 -39.11 -16.30 25.12
N GLU A 53 -38.23 -15.43 24.60
CA GLU A 53 -37.64 -14.33 25.37
C GLU A 53 -38.67 -13.26 25.77
N LEU A 54 -39.64 -12.98 24.88
CA LEU A 54 -40.71 -12.02 25.14
C LEU A 54 -41.87 -12.62 25.95
N LYS A 55 -41.81 -13.92 26.29
CA LYS A 55 -42.89 -14.66 26.96
C LYS A 55 -44.23 -14.59 26.20
N ILE A 56 -44.17 -14.67 24.88
CA ILE A 56 -45.31 -14.66 23.97
C ILE A 56 -45.57 -16.08 23.47
N GLN A 57 -46.83 -16.49 23.34
CA GLN A 57 -47.18 -17.79 22.76
C GLN A 57 -46.82 -17.86 21.27
N LEU A 58 -46.26 -19.00 20.86
CA LEU A 58 -45.99 -19.33 19.46
C LEU A 58 -47.30 -19.46 18.69
N GLN A 59 -47.48 -18.63 17.66
CA GLN A 59 -48.65 -18.65 16.78
C GLN A 59 -48.19 -18.87 15.34
N PRO A 60 -48.59 -19.97 14.66
CA PRO A 60 -48.16 -20.29 13.30
C PRO A 60 -48.43 -19.17 12.29
N ASP A 61 -49.59 -18.51 12.38
CA ASP A 61 -49.96 -17.41 11.47
C ASP A 61 -49.03 -16.19 11.63
N GLN A 62 -48.61 -15.90 12.86
CA GLN A 62 -47.68 -14.79 13.14
C GLN A 62 -46.25 -15.14 12.72
N MET A 63 -45.87 -16.41 12.80
CA MET A 63 -44.60 -16.91 12.27
C MET A 63 -44.53 -16.76 10.75
N ALA A 64 -45.59 -17.15 10.03
CA ALA A 64 -45.67 -16.99 8.58
C ALA A 64 -45.54 -15.51 8.16
N ARG A 65 -46.25 -14.61 8.86
CA ARG A 65 -46.13 -13.15 8.64
C ARG A 65 -44.74 -12.60 8.94
N PHE A 66 -44.09 -13.11 9.99
CA PHE A 66 -42.72 -12.74 10.32
C PHE A 66 -41.74 -13.14 9.20
N GLN A 67 -41.85 -14.37 8.70
CA GLN A 67 -41.04 -14.85 7.58
C GLN A 67 -41.30 -14.03 6.31
N GLU A 68 -42.58 -13.81 5.97
CA GLU A 68 -42.97 -13.00 4.82
C GLU A 68 -42.40 -11.58 4.89
N LYS A 69 -42.49 -10.92 6.06
CA LYS A 69 -41.91 -9.58 6.27
C LYS A 69 -40.40 -9.57 6.01
N VAL A 70 -39.66 -10.52 6.57
CA VAL A 70 -38.19 -10.59 6.38
C VAL A 70 -37.82 -10.91 4.92
N LEU A 71 -38.52 -11.84 4.29
CA LEU A 71 -38.23 -12.29 2.94
C LEU A 71 -38.54 -11.22 1.89
N THR A 72 -39.62 -10.46 2.07
CA THR A 72 -39.96 -9.32 1.18
C THR A 72 -38.98 -8.16 1.33
N GLN A 73 -38.36 -8.02 2.50
CA GLN A 73 -37.33 -7.03 2.79
C GLN A 73 -35.91 -7.46 2.34
N TYR A 74 -35.75 -8.71 1.90
CA TYR A 74 -34.49 -9.22 1.38
C TYR A 74 -34.32 -8.92 -0.12
N GLN A 75 -33.28 -8.17 -0.47
CA GLN A 75 -32.98 -7.77 -1.85
C GLN A 75 -31.65 -8.37 -2.36
N GLY A 76 -31.41 -9.65 -2.06
CA GLY A 76 -30.26 -10.42 -2.56
C GLY A 76 -28.91 -10.11 -1.89
N HIS A 77 -28.65 -8.84 -1.56
CA HIS A 77 -27.42 -8.40 -0.87
C HIS A 77 -27.70 -7.56 0.37
N THR A 78 -28.96 -7.14 0.53
CA THR A 78 -29.45 -6.38 1.68
C THR A 78 -30.49 -7.20 2.41
N ILE A 79 -30.37 -7.26 3.73
CA ILE A 79 -31.43 -7.75 4.60
C ILE A 79 -31.82 -6.66 5.58
N ASP A 80 -33.10 -6.34 5.61
CA ASP A 80 -33.68 -5.45 6.59
C ASP A 80 -34.49 -6.27 7.60
N LEU A 81 -34.00 -6.25 8.85
CA LEU A 81 -34.57 -6.91 10.01
C LEU A 81 -35.13 -5.88 11.00
N SER A 82 -35.47 -4.68 10.54
CA SER A 82 -35.98 -3.60 11.38
C SER A 82 -37.41 -3.82 11.88
N GLU A 83 -37.70 -3.24 13.05
CA GLU A 83 -39.05 -3.25 13.64
C GLU A 83 -39.61 -4.68 13.78
N LEU A 84 -38.74 -5.61 14.17
CA LEU A 84 -39.09 -7.01 14.40
C LEU A 84 -39.17 -7.33 15.89
N SER A 85 -38.95 -6.36 16.78
CA SER A 85 -38.90 -6.54 18.23
C SER A 85 -37.96 -7.68 18.64
N LEU A 86 -36.81 -7.80 17.98
CA LEU A 86 -35.81 -8.83 18.27
C LEU A 86 -35.04 -8.46 19.54
N PRO A 87 -35.09 -9.27 20.61
CA PRO A 87 -34.34 -9.00 21.83
C PRO A 87 -32.85 -9.32 21.67
N ALA A 88 -32.03 -8.75 22.56
CA ALA A 88 -30.58 -8.99 22.68
C ALA A 88 -30.14 -10.46 22.54
N ASN A 89 -30.89 -11.38 23.15
CA ASN A 89 -30.56 -12.82 23.18
C ASN A 89 -30.72 -13.51 21.81
N CYS A 90 -31.37 -12.86 20.85
CA CYS A 90 -31.47 -13.36 19.48
C CYS A 90 -30.20 -13.14 18.64
N ILE A 91 -29.24 -12.33 19.10
CA ILE A 91 -28.04 -11.96 18.32
C ILE A 91 -27.24 -13.16 17.77
N PRO A 92 -27.04 -14.27 18.48
CA PRO A 92 -26.38 -15.44 17.92
C PRO A 92 -27.11 -16.04 16.70
N LEU A 93 -28.45 -15.98 16.69
CA LEU A 93 -29.26 -16.40 15.54
C LEU A 93 -29.23 -15.36 14.44
N ILE A 94 -29.25 -14.07 14.79
CA ILE A 94 -29.06 -12.96 13.84
C ILE A 94 -27.73 -13.13 13.10
N ASN A 95 -26.62 -13.42 13.79
CA ASN A 95 -25.32 -13.70 13.17
C ASN A 95 -25.38 -14.82 12.12
N LYS A 96 -26.20 -15.86 12.34
CA LYS A 96 -26.40 -16.94 11.37
C LYS A 96 -27.23 -16.48 10.17
N VAL A 97 -28.28 -15.70 10.41
CA VAL A 97 -29.16 -15.16 9.36
C VAL A 97 -28.41 -14.19 8.45
N VAL A 98 -27.61 -13.29 9.02
CA VAL A 98 -26.87 -12.27 8.27
C VAL A 98 -25.52 -12.76 7.73
N LYS A 99 -25.23 -14.06 7.91
CA LYS A 99 -23.98 -14.65 7.43
C LYS A 99 -23.91 -14.52 5.90
N ASN A 100 -22.84 -13.90 5.41
CA ASN A 100 -22.60 -13.58 4.00
C ASN A 100 -23.54 -12.52 3.38
N ILE A 101 -24.23 -11.72 4.21
CA ILE A 101 -25.04 -10.60 3.73
C ILE A 101 -24.27 -9.29 3.95
N PRO A 102 -23.88 -8.55 2.89
CA PRO A 102 -23.03 -7.37 3.02
C PRO A 102 -23.76 -6.14 3.57
N PHE A 103 -25.06 -6.00 3.38
CA PHE A 103 -25.84 -4.85 3.88
C PHE A 103 -26.89 -5.32 4.88
N VAL A 104 -26.76 -4.89 6.13
CA VAL A 104 -27.61 -5.35 7.23
C VAL A 104 -28.23 -4.16 7.94
N VAL A 105 -29.56 -4.18 8.07
CA VAL A 105 -30.33 -3.20 8.86
C VAL A 105 -31.00 -3.93 10.02
N LEU A 106 -30.72 -3.46 11.23
CA LEU A 106 -31.22 -4.04 12.49
C LEU A 106 -31.97 -3.01 13.34
N SER A 107 -32.26 -1.83 12.78
CA SER A 107 -32.86 -0.68 13.46
C SER A 107 -34.17 -1.00 14.19
N GLN A 108 -34.47 -0.24 15.25
CA GLN A 108 -35.73 -0.37 16.00
C GLN A 108 -35.98 -1.78 16.57
N ASN A 109 -34.92 -2.44 17.02
CA ASN A 109 -35.00 -3.68 17.79
C ASN A 109 -34.37 -3.45 19.17
N PRO A 110 -34.96 -3.98 20.26
CA PRO A 110 -34.44 -3.83 21.62
C PRO A 110 -33.19 -4.73 21.86
N LEU A 111 -32.10 -4.41 21.17
CA LEU A 111 -30.84 -5.16 21.22
C LEU A 111 -29.99 -4.77 22.44
N TYR A 112 -30.13 -3.54 22.93
CA TYR A 112 -29.42 -3.00 24.08
C TYR A 112 -27.91 -3.33 24.04
N ASP A 113 -27.28 -3.59 25.19
CA ASP A 113 -25.86 -3.97 25.25
C ASP A 113 -25.56 -5.40 24.75
N GLY A 114 -26.58 -6.16 24.30
CA GLY A 114 -26.40 -7.46 23.67
C GLY A 114 -25.57 -7.40 22.40
N ILE A 115 -25.50 -6.22 21.76
CA ILE A 115 -24.76 -5.97 20.51
C ILE A 115 -23.29 -6.38 20.56
N ARG A 116 -22.71 -6.49 21.76
CA ARG A 116 -21.35 -7.00 21.98
C ARG A 116 -21.07 -8.37 21.37
N ASN A 117 -22.13 -9.16 21.10
CA ASN A 117 -22.03 -10.48 20.48
C ASN A 117 -22.26 -10.47 18.96
N LEU A 118 -22.52 -9.30 18.37
CA LEU A 118 -22.74 -9.19 16.93
C LEU A 118 -21.41 -9.31 16.18
N GLN A 119 -21.37 -10.18 15.18
CA GLN A 119 -20.23 -10.31 14.29
C GLN A 119 -20.32 -9.27 13.17
N LEU A 120 -19.18 -8.77 12.69
CA LEU A 120 -19.10 -7.73 11.66
C LEU A 120 -18.52 -8.23 10.31
N PRO A 121 -19.00 -9.33 9.69
CA PRO A 121 -18.50 -9.74 8.36
C PRO A 121 -19.11 -8.90 7.21
N MET A 122 -19.98 -7.95 7.55
CA MET A 122 -20.73 -7.12 6.60
C MET A 122 -19.98 -5.84 6.21
N VAL A 123 -20.44 -5.21 5.14
CA VAL A 123 -19.91 -3.95 4.59
C VAL A 123 -20.67 -2.75 5.14
N SER A 124 -21.96 -2.89 5.39
CA SER A 124 -22.81 -1.83 5.94
C SER A 124 -23.68 -2.36 7.06
N LEU A 125 -23.69 -1.65 8.19
CA LEU A 125 -24.48 -1.98 9.37
C LEU A 125 -25.26 -0.76 9.84
N THR A 126 -26.59 -0.91 9.96
CA THR A 126 -27.48 0.11 10.52
C THR A 126 -28.14 -0.41 11.79
N LEU A 127 -27.97 0.32 12.89
CA LEU A 127 -28.40 -0.02 14.25
C LEU A 127 -29.18 1.13 14.91
N CYS A 128 -29.88 1.95 14.12
CA CYS A 128 -30.61 3.11 14.65
C CYS A 128 -31.63 2.68 15.71
N ASN A 129 -31.75 3.45 16.79
CA ASN A 129 -32.80 3.26 17.81
C ASN A 129 -32.88 1.84 18.39
N CYS A 130 -31.74 1.24 18.75
CA CYS A 130 -31.68 -0.12 19.30
C CYS A 130 -31.48 -0.15 20.83
N GLY A 131 -31.58 1.01 21.49
CA GLY A 131 -31.36 1.17 22.93
C GLY A 131 -29.94 0.83 23.39
N ILE A 132 -28.95 0.83 22.49
CA ILE A 132 -27.59 0.38 22.80
C ILE A 132 -26.92 1.38 23.75
N GLY A 133 -26.43 0.88 24.88
CA GLY A 133 -25.72 1.68 25.87
C GLY A 133 -24.22 1.81 25.57
N PRO A 134 -23.51 2.60 26.40
CA PRO A 134 -22.07 2.81 26.23
C PRO A 134 -21.26 1.51 26.30
N ARG A 135 -21.69 0.50 27.06
CA ARG A 135 -20.94 -0.76 27.18
C ARG A 135 -21.03 -1.59 25.90
N GLY A 136 -22.22 -1.71 25.32
CA GLY A 136 -22.42 -2.39 24.04
C GLY A 136 -21.65 -1.70 22.91
N LEU A 137 -21.74 -0.38 22.82
CA LEU A 137 -21.01 0.41 21.81
C LEU A 137 -19.49 0.34 21.99
N ALA A 138 -18.97 0.33 23.22
CA ALA A 138 -17.54 0.20 23.45
C ALA A 138 -16.96 -1.09 22.86
N VAL A 139 -17.67 -2.22 23.04
CA VAL A 139 -17.25 -3.51 22.44
C VAL A 139 -17.41 -3.49 20.92
N LEU A 140 -18.48 -2.89 20.41
CA LEU A 140 -18.68 -2.72 18.97
C LEU A 140 -17.51 -1.95 18.33
N PHE A 141 -17.07 -0.85 18.94
CA PHE A 141 -15.95 -0.05 18.44
C PHE A 141 -14.59 -0.73 18.62
N GLN A 142 -14.39 -1.49 19.69
CA GLN A 142 -13.20 -2.35 19.81
C GLN A 142 -13.14 -3.35 18.65
N THR A 143 -14.27 -3.98 18.32
CA THR A 143 -14.36 -4.90 17.18
C THR A 143 -14.12 -4.16 15.86
N LEU A 144 -14.66 -2.95 15.73
CA LEU A 144 -14.45 -2.07 14.58
C LEU A 144 -12.97 -1.72 14.37
N SER A 145 -12.18 -1.57 15.43
CA SER A 145 -10.77 -1.16 15.33
C SER A 145 -9.90 -2.13 14.52
N ILE A 146 -10.25 -3.42 14.51
CA ILE A 146 -9.57 -4.48 13.75
C ILE A 146 -10.40 -4.96 12.56
N ASN A 147 -11.61 -4.43 12.38
CA ASN A 147 -12.50 -4.86 11.32
C ASN A 147 -11.97 -4.42 9.95
N GLN A 148 -12.06 -5.33 8.97
CA GLN A 148 -11.51 -5.15 7.62
C GLN A 148 -12.58 -5.03 6.52
N THR A 149 -13.87 -5.00 6.88
CA THR A 149 -14.98 -5.11 5.91
C THR A 149 -15.98 -3.97 6.00
N LEU A 150 -16.24 -3.44 7.20
CA LEU A 150 -17.30 -2.49 7.49
C LEU A 150 -16.92 -1.09 7.01
N TYR A 151 -17.50 -0.71 5.88
CA TYR A 151 -17.35 0.57 5.21
C TYR A 151 -18.32 1.64 5.73
N ASN A 152 -19.54 1.22 6.12
CA ASN A 152 -20.61 2.09 6.60
C ASN A 152 -21.15 1.61 7.95
N LEU A 153 -21.11 2.49 8.95
CA LEU A 153 -21.73 2.27 10.25
C LEU A 153 -22.69 3.41 10.56
N ASN A 154 -23.97 3.06 10.67
CA ASN A 154 -25.00 3.96 11.17
C ASN A 154 -25.55 3.47 12.50
N ILE A 155 -25.28 4.20 13.57
CA ILE A 155 -25.89 3.99 14.89
C ILE A 155 -26.77 5.17 15.32
N GLY A 156 -26.82 6.23 14.50
CA GLY A 156 -27.44 7.50 14.81
C GLY A 156 -28.88 7.59 14.35
N ASN A 157 -29.75 8.08 15.23
CA ASN A 157 -31.09 8.52 14.87
C ASN A 157 -31.68 9.37 16.02
N PRO A 158 -32.02 10.63 15.77
CA PRO A 158 -32.53 11.54 16.81
C PRO A 158 -34.06 11.46 17.00
N PHE A 159 -34.73 10.47 16.43
CA PHE A 159 -36.19 10.36 16.47
C PHE A 159 -36.62 9.02 17.09
N SER A 160 -36.30 8.83 18.38
CA SER A 160 -36.86 7.76 19.22
C SER A 160 -36.60 8.02 20.70
N ASN A 161 -37.28 7.30 21.59
CA ASN A 161 -36.94 7.23 23.01
C ASN A 161 -35.87 6.15 23.29
N GLU A 162 -35.71 5.17 22.40
CA GLU A 162 -34.71 4.09 22.48
C GLU A 162 -33.44 4.41 21.68
N ARG A 163 -32.99 5.67 21.69
CA ARG A 163 -31.76 6.05 20.99
C ARG A 163 -30.55 5.37 21.62
N ASN A 164 -29.58 5.07 20.76
CA ASN A 164 -28.28 4.61 21.23
C ASN A 164 -27.58 5.76 21.97
N ARG A 165 -26.86 5.44 23.05
CA ARG A 165 -26.16 6.43 23.87
C ARG A 165 -24.67 6.13 23.85
N LEU A 166 -23.88 7.01 23.25
CA LEU A 166 -22.43 6.84 23.16
C LEU A 166 -21.79 6.83 24.55
N GLY A 167 -22.06 7.84 25.39
CA GLY A 167 -21.41 7.94 26.70
C GLY A 167 -19.89 7.76 26.58
N LEU A 168 -19.29 7.06 27.54
CA LEU A 168 -17.85 6.79 27.57
C LEU A 168 -17.33 6.00 26.35
N ALA A 169 -18.20 5.34 25.58
CA ALA A 169 -17.82 4.60 24.37
C ALA A 169 -17.24 5.51 23.28
N LEU A 170 -17.46 6.83 23.38
CA LEU A 170 -16.86 7.81 22.47
C LEU A 170 -15.33 7.72 22.46
N ASN A 171 -14.70 7.35 23.59
CA ASN A 171 -13.27 7.09 23.67
C ASN A 171 -12.85 5.92 22.78
N GLN A 172 -13.58 4.79 22.88
CA GLN A 172 -13.34 3.62 22.04
C GLN A 172 -13.62 3.90 20.57
N LEU A 173 -14.62 4.73 20.25
CA LEU A 173 -14.85 5.18 18.88
C LEU A 173 -13.63 5.95 18.35
N ALA A 174 -13.12 6.93 19.11
CA ALA A 174 -11.94 7.70 18.72
C ALA A 174 -10.72 6.78 18.49
N GLU A 175 -10.46 5.81 19.37
CA GLU A 175 -9.39 4.82 19.18
C GLU A 175 -9.61 3.93 17.94
N ALA A 176 -10.85 3.50 17.71
CA ALA A 176 -11.20 2.70 16.55
C ALA A 176 -10.96 3.48 15.25
N LEU A 177 -11.34 4.76 15.20
CA LEU A 177 -11.15 5.61 14.03
C LEU A 177 -9.68 5.92 13.71
N LYS A 178 -8.79 5.92 14.70
CA LYS A 178 -7.34 6.08 14.45
C LYS A 178 -6.72 4.84 13.81
N LYS A 179 -7.22 3.64 14.16
CA LYS A 179 -6.69 2.35 13.70
C LYS A 179 -7.37 1.85 12.42
N ASN A 180 -8.69 1.98 12.35
CA ASN A 180 -9.49 1.44 11.27
C ASN A 180 -9.20 2.21 9.96
N ARG A 181 -8.96 1.45 8.89
CA ARG A 181 -8.65 2.01 7.56
C ARG A 181 -9.72 1.76 6.50
N ILE A 182 -10.89 1.26 6.90
CA ILE A 182 -11.95 0.80 5.99
C ILE A 182 -13.21 1.66 6.10
N LEU A 183 -13.57 2.08 7.31
CA LEU A 183 -14.76 2.86 7.57
C LEU A 183 -14.65 4.23 6.89
N ALA A 184 -15.59 4.50 5.99
CA ALA A 184 -15.67 5.74 5.25
C ALA A 184 -16.93 6.55 5.59
N ILE A 185 -17.98 5.88 6.07
CA ILE A 185 -19.28 6.48 6.39
C ILE A 185 -19.59 6.19 7.86
N LEU A 186 -19.73 7.25 8.65
CA LEU A 186 -20.07 7.18 10.06
C LEU A 186 -21.26 8.07 10.38
N ASP A 187 -22.34 7.48 10.86
CA ASP A 187 -23.50 8.20 11.40
C ASP A 187 -23.65 7.94 12.89
N ILE A 188 -23.42 9.00 13.67
CA ILE A 188 -23.54 9.07 15.12
C ILE A 188 -24.50 10.19 15.53
N SER A 189 -25.49 10.49 14.68
CA SER A 189 -26.50 11.50 14.95
C SER A 189 -27.39 11.15 16.15
N GLY A 190 -27.70 12.13 16.99
CA GLY A 190 -28.62 11.92 18.13
C GLY A 190 -28.12 10.92 19.19
N CYS A 191 -26.81 10.64 19.24
CA CYS A 191 -26.23 9.65 20.15
C CYS A 191 -25.73 10.22 21.49
N GLY A 192 -25.87 11.54 21.70
CA GLY A 192 -25.48 12.22 22.94
C GLY A 192 -23.96 12.35 23.07
N ILE A 193 -23.34 13.10 22.15
CA ILE A 193 -21.91 13.43 22.18
C ILE A 193 -21.68 14.60 23.14
N TYR A 194 -20.88 14.40 24.20
CA TYR A 194 -20.64 15.40 25.25
C TYR A 194 -19.21 15.96 25.27
N ASP A 195 -18.23 15.29 24.63
CA ASP A 195 -16.83 15.74 24.59
C ASP A 195 -16.20 15.44 23.23
N LEU A 196 -15.98 16.48 22.42
CA LEU A 196 -15.38 16.34 21.09
C LEU A 196 -13.85 16.19 21.12
N ARG A 197 -13.15 16.46 22.23
CA ARG A 197 -11.67 16.58 22.21
C ARG A 197 -10.96 15.35 21.64
N LYS A 198 -11.33 14.16 22.13
CA LYS A 198 -10.75 12.90 21.64
C LYS A 198 -11.21 12.56 20.23
N LEU A 199 -12.49 12.82 19.93
CA LEU A 199 -13.04 12.55 18.60
C LEU A 199 -12.37 13.44 17.54
N ASN A 200 -12.19 14.72 17.83
CA ASN A 200 -11.46 15.69 17.00
C ASN A 200 -10.03 15.23 16.73
N SER A 201 -9.32 14.72 17.74
CA SER A 201 -7.98 14.16 17.53
C SER A 201 -7.99 12.95 16.57
N ALA A 202 -9.04 12.13 16.63
CA ALA A 202 -9.17 10.99 15.73
C ALA A 202 -9.56 11.43 14.31
N PHE A 203 -10.44 12.42 14.16
CA PHE A 203 -10.82 12.98 12.87
C PHE A 203 -9.64 13.64 12.15
N ALA A 204 -8.81 14.41 12.87
CA ALA A 204 -7.61 15.04 12.30
C ALA A 204 -6.65 14.01 11.65
N GLU A 205 -6.49 12.83 12.26
CA GLU A 205 -5.58 11.77 11.81
C GLU A 205 -6.25 10.81 10.79
N ASN A 206 -7.58 10.83 10.68
CA ASN A 206 -8.32 9.88 9.86
C ASN A 206 -8.35 10.31 8.38
N ARG A 207 -7.82 9.46 7.50
CA ARG A 207 -7.73 9.71 6.06
C ARG A 207 -8.75 8.95 5.21
N ASN A 208 -9.68 8.23 5.82
CA ASN A 208 -10.61 7.35 5.11
C ASN A 208 -12.07 7.78 5.24
N LEU A 209 -12.43 8.53 6.28
CA LEU A 209 -13.78 9.05 6.45
C LEU A 209 -14.09 10.07 5.36
N LEU A 210 -15.08 9.72 4.53
CA LEU A 210 -15.62 10.55 3.45
C LEU A 210 -16.96 11.18 3.84
N HIS A 211 -17.71 10.53 4.75
CA HIS A 211 -18.99 11.02 5.23
C HIS A 211 -19.10 10.90 6.74
N ILE A 212 -19.48 12.01 7.38
CA ILE A 212 -19.77 12.05 8.81
C ILE A 212 -21.12 12.71 9.04
N ASN A 213 -21.95 12.06 9.84
CA ASN A 213 -23.16 12.64 10.41
C ASN A 213 -23.04 12.72 11.94
N VAL A 214 -22.98 13.96 12.44
CA VAL A 214 -22.92 14.33 13.86
C VAL A 214 -24.13 15.18 14.27
N SER A 215 -25.19 15.17 13.47
CA SER A 215 -26.39 15.96 13.73
C SER A 215 -27.09 15.62 15.05
N ASP A 216 -27.89 16.56 15.55
CA ASP A 216 -28.76 16.37 16.72
C ASP A 216 -28.01 15.92 17.99
N ASN A 217 -26.77 16.39 18.17
CA ASN A 217 -25.94 16.08 19.35
C ASN A 217 -25.72 17.27 20.28
N GLU A 218 -26.41 18.40 20.05
CA GLU A 218 -26.29 19.61 20.87
C GLU A 218 -24.84 20.16 20.97
N LEU A 219 -24.02 19.89 19.95
CA LEU A 219 -22.59 20.24 19.95
C LEU A 219 -22.38 21.75 20.02
N LYS A 220 -21.53 22.20 20.95
CA LYS A 220 -21.14 23.62 21.13
C LYS A 220 -19.68 23.89 20.79
N ASP A 221 -18.82 22.87 20.93
CA ASP A 221 -17.39 22.99 20.67
C ASP A 221 -17.08 22.93 19.18
N ALA A 222 -15.89 23.40 18.80
CA ALA A 222 -15.41 23.30 17.43
C ALA A 222 -15.21 21.85 16.99
N LEU A 223 -15.61 21.56 15.76
CA LEU A 223 -15.49 20.25 15.13
C LEU A 223 -14.30 20.26 14.17
N ILE A 224 -13.36 19.33 14.36
CA ILE A 224 -12.29 19.09 13.38
C ILE A 224 -12.81 18.16 12.29
N LEU A 225 -12.58 18.53 11.03
CA LEU A 225 -12.99 17.75 9.88
C LEU A 225 -11.84 16.83 9.41
N PRO A 226 -12.13 15.57 9.02
CA PRO A 226 -11.14 14.74 8.36
C PRO A 226 -10.65 15.38 7.04
N PRO A 227 -9.36 15.26 6.69
CA PRO A 227 -8.77 15.92 5.52
C PRO A 227 -9.45 15.62 4.16
N TYR A 228 -9.97 14.40 4.00
CA TYR A 228 -10.63 13.94 2.76
C TYR A 228 -12.15 13.82 2.89
N LEU A 229 -12.73 14.49 3.90
CA LEU A 229 -14.18 14.49 4.08
C LEU A 229 -14.86 15.06 2.82
N GLU A 230 -15.85 14.36 2.29
CA GLU A 230 -16.67 14.84 1.16
C GLU A 230 -18.01 15.40 1.63
N ARG A 231 -18.64 14.81 2.66
CA ARG A 231 -19.95 15.24 3.15
C ARG A 231 -20.00 15.33 4.68
N LEU A 232 -20.37 16.50 5.18
CA LEU A 232 -20.65 16.78 6.58
C LEU A 232 -22.14 17.02 6.81
N GLU A 233 -22.74 16.20 7.66
CA GLU A 233 -24.07 16.43 8.22
C GLU A 233 -23.96 16.81 9.70
N ALA A 234 -24.26 18.07 10.00
CA ALA A 234 -24.13 18.61 11.35
C ALA A 234 -25.35 19.47 11.71
N GLN A 235 -26.54 19.06 11.26
CA GLN A 235 -27.78 19.79 11.54
C GLN A 235 -28.08 19.75 13.04
N ASN A 236 -28.86 20.72 13.52
CA ASN A 236 -29.46 20.66 14.86
C ASN A 236 -28.44 20.60 16.01
N ASN A 237 -27.33 21.32 15.86
CA ASN A 237 -26.34 21.52 16.93
C ASN A 237 -26.36 22.98 17.41
N MET A 238 -25.36 23.39 18.18
CA MET A 238 -25.24 24.72 18.80
C MET A 238 -23.85 25.32 18.56
N PHE A 239 -23.28 25.16 17.36
CA PHE A 239 -21.91 25.62 17.08
C PHE A 239 -21.69 27.12 17.33
N GLY A 240 -22.69 27.98 17.08
CA GLY A 240 -22.54 29.43 17.30
C GLY A 240 -21.27 29.96 16.65
N GLN A 241 -20.38 30.58 17.44
CA GLN A 241 -19.09 31.12 16.96
C GLN A 241 -18.12 30.03 16.46
N GLN A 242 -18.22 28.80 16.96
CA GLN A 242 -17.33 27.71 16.57
C GLN A 242 -17.52 27.24 15.13
N VAL A 243 -18.63 27.63 14.49
CA VAL A 243 -18.82 27.37 13.05
C VAL A 243 -17.73 28.01 12.19
N VAL A 244 -17.15 29.13 12.67
CA VAL A 244 -16.06 29.81 11.95
C VAL A 244 -14.85 28.90 11.86
N GLN A 245 -14.48 28.21 12.94
CA GLN A 245 -13.37 27.25 12.95
C GLN A 245 -13.63 26.04 12.04
N ILE A 246 -14.89 25.62 11.90
CA ILE A 246 -15.28 24.57 10.94
C ILE A 246 -15.04 25.08 9.51
N CYS A 247 -15.43 26.31 9.21
CA CYS A 247 -15.31 26.89 7.87
C CYS A 247 -13.89 27.36 7.52
N GLU A 248 -13.06 27.74 8.50
CA GLU A 248 -11.64 28.04 8.30
C GLU A 248 -10.88 26.84 7.72
N GLN A 249 -11.21 25.61 8.15
CA GLN A 249 -10.65 24.37 7.60
C GLN A 249 -11.00 24.14 6.12
N LEU A 250 -11.99 24.86 5.59
CA LEU A 250 -12.42 24.80 4.18
C LEU A 250 -11.78 25.91 3.35
N ARG A 251 -11.03 26.84 3.95
CA ARG A 251 -10.39 27.91 3.19
C ARG A 251 -9.42 27.30 2.16
N GLN A 252 -9.31 27.91 1.00
CA GLN A 252 -8.35 27.47 -0.02
C GLN A 252 -6.92 27.53 0.53
N GLY A 253 -6.19 26.42 0.47
CA GLY A 253 -4.84 26.27 1.03
C GLY A 253 -4.35 24.81 0.95
N SER A 254 -3.09 24.57 1.30
CA SER A 254 -2.49 23.22 1.31
C SER A 254 -3.17 22.27 2.30
N ASP A 255 -3.69 22.82 3.41
CA ASP A 255 -4.31 22.06 4.49
C ASP A 255 -5.86 22.05 4.37
N SER A 256 -6.39 22.45 3.21
CA SER A 256 -7.83 22.58 2.97
C SER A 256 -8.51 21.22 2.96
N VAL A 257 -9.64 21.14 3.66
CA VAL A 257 -10.52 19.98 3.62
C VAL A 257 -11.38 20.01 2.36
N HIS A 258 -11.46 18.87 1.68
CA HIS A 258 -12.11 18.72 0.36
C HIS A 258 -13.63 18.49 0.44
N ALA A 259 -14.30 19.10 1.41
CA ALA A 259 -15.74 18.90 1.63
C ALA A 259 -16.56 19.46 0.46
N ARG A 260 -17.36 18.60 -0.15
CA ARG A 260 -18.28 18.92 -1.25
C ARG A 260 -19.65 19.32 -0.75
N GLU A 261 -20.08 18.78 0.37
CA GLU A 261 -21.40 19.02 0.92
C GLU A 261 -21.35 19.31 2.42
N ILE A 262 -21.94 20.43 2.83
CA ILE A 262 -22.03 20.83 4.23
C ILE A 262 -23.46 21.21 4.56
N ASN A 263 -23.97 20.57 5.62
CA ASN A 263 -25.28 20.87 6.18
C ASN A 263 -25.18 21.37 7.62
N LEU A 264 -25.40 22.68 7.78
CA LEU A 264 -25.38 23.42 9.03
C LEU A 264 -26.78 23.93 9.42
N LYS A 265 -27.82 23.24 8.97
CA LYS A 265 -29.20 23.55 9.32
C LYS A 265 -29.41 23.63 10.84
N ARG A 266 -30.18 24.61 11.32
CA ARG A 266 -30.62 24.76 12.73
C ARG A 266 -29.45 24.70 13.72
N ASN A 267 -28.44 25.54 13.49
CA ASN A 267 -27.24 25.66 14.34
C ASN A 267 -27.20 26.94 15.18
N LYS A 268 -28.34 27.66 15.27
CA LYS A 268 -28.47 28.97 15.93
C LYS A 268 -27.48 30.00 15.37
N LEU A 269 -27.19 29.93 14.08
CA LEU A 269 -26.28 30.87 13.43
C LEU A 269 -26.96 32.23 13.26
N THR A 270 -26.18 33.29 13.45
CA THR A 270 -26.59 34.68 13.27
C THR A 270 -26.01 35.25 11.98
N ILE A 271 -26.41 36.47 11.59
CA ILE A 271 -25.88 37.13 10.39
C ILE A 271 -24.35 37.32 10.44
N HIS A 272 -23.78 37.57 11.63
CA HIS A 272 -22.32 37.68 11.80
C HIS A 272 -21.61 36.35 11.50
N HIS A 273 -22.21 35.23 11.91
CA HIS A 273 -21.69 33.91 11.59
C HIS A 273 -21.78 33.63 10.09
N LEU A 274 -22.88 34.02 9.43
CA LEU A 274 -23.02 33.89 7.98
C LEU A 274 -21.92 34.67 7.24
N PHE A 275 -21.68 35.93 7.63
CA PHE A 275 -20.60 36.73 7.07
C PHE A 275 -19.26 35.99 7.17
N ALA A 276 -18.90 35.53 8.37
CA ALA A 276 -17.64 34.85 8.59
C ALA A 276 -17.55 33.57 7.75
N ILE A 277 -18.60 32.75 7.70
CA ILE A 277 -18.66 31.54 6.87
C ILE A 277 -18.39 31.86 5.40
N LEU A 278 -19.08 32.86 4.85
CA LEU A 278 -18.97 33.22 3.44
C LEU A 278 -17.59 33.79 3.10
N GLU A 279 -17.00 34.60 4.00
CA GLU A 279 -15.63 35.10 3.86
C GLU A 279 -14.62 33.94 3.83
N GLN A 280 -14.76 32.95 4.72
CA GLN A 280 -13.85 31.81 4.77
C GLN A 280 -13.90 30.95 3.50
N ILE A 281 -15.09 30.76 2.93
CA ILE A 281 -15.32 29.84 1.80
C ILE A 281 -15.42 30.56 0.44
N GLU A 282 -15.18 31.87 0.38
CA GLU A 282 -15.29 32.69 -0.84
C GLU A 282 -14.52 32.09 -2.02
N ARG A 283 -13.26 31.71 -1.78
CA ARG A 283 -12.35 31.11 -2.78
C ARG A 283 -12.31 29.59 -2.74
N ASN A 284 -13.19 28.94 -1.98
CA ASN A 284 -13.22 27.48 -1.92
C ASN A 284 -13.64 26.91 -3.29
N THR A 285 -12.92 25.87 -3.74
CA THR A 285 -13.10 25.22 -5.05
C THR A 285 -13.68 23.81 -4.97
N HIS A 286 -14.03 23.33 -3.78
CA HIS A 286 -14.49 21.96 -3.53
C HIS A 286 -15.95 21.88 -3.10
N LEU A 287 -16.48 22.90 -2.42
CA LEU A 287 -17.80 22.94 -1.84
C LEU A 287 -18.85 23.23 -2.92
N ASN A 288 -19.65 22.23 -3.22
CA ASN A 288 -20.71 22.31 -4.22
C ASN A 288 -22.09 22.53 -3.59
N LYS A 289 -22.27 22.15 -2.31
CA LYS A 289 -23.56 22.20 -1.63
C LYS A 289 -23.45 22.76 -0.22
N LEU A 290 -24.14 23.86 0.03
CA LEU A 290 -24.23 24.49 1.34
C LEU A 290 -25.70 24.61 1.78
N THR A 291 -26.02 24.03 2.93
CA THR A 291 -27.36 24.12 3.55
C THR A 291 -27.26 24.84 4.89
N LEU A 292 -27.95 25.97 5.00
CA LEU A 292 -27.94 26.87 6.16
C LEU A 292 -29.35 27.11 6.73
N ASP A 293 -30.30 26.25 6.38
CA ASP A 293 -31.70 26.34 6.77
C ASP A 293 -31.93 26.54 8.27
N GLU A 294 -33.05 27.17 8.63
CA GLU A 294 -33.53 27.30 10.02
C GLU A 294 -32.49 27.94 10.97
N ASN A 295 -31.65 28.85 10.45
CA ASN A 295 -30.77 29.76 11.21
C ASN A 295 -31.31 31.20 11.13
N THR A 296 -30.94 32.11 12.02
CA THR A 296 -31.56 33.45 12.07
C THR A 296 -30.61 34.52 11.55
N PHE A 297 -30.76 34.91 10.29
CA PHE A 297 -29.88 35.88 9.62
C PHE A 297 -30.49 37.29 9.56
N ILE A 298 -30.88 37.82 10.72
CA ILE A 298 -31.43 39.17 10.86
C ILE A 298 -30.30 40.15 11.17
N GLY A 299 -30.22 41.27 10.44
CA GLY A 299 -29.27 42.37 10.68
C GLY A 299 -29.22 43.39 9.52
N GLU A 300 -28.61 44.55 9.78
CA GLU A 300 -28.59 45.70 8.86
C GLU A 300 -27.40 45.67 7.86
N ASN A 301 -26.28 45.03 8.21
CA ASN A 301 -25.07 44.97 7.39
C ASN A 301 -24.95 43.65 6.61
N ASN A 302 -25.42 43.62 5.35
CA ASN A 302 -25.56 42.39 4.55
C ASN A 302 -24.76 42.34 3.24
N ILE A 303 -23.76 43.22 3.05
CA ILE A 303 -23.02 43.37 1.76
C ILE A 303 -22.26 42.08 1.35
N CYS A 304 -22.00 41.16 2.28
CA CYS A 304 -21.12 40.01 2.06
C CYS A 304 -21.66 38.94 1.10
N ILE A 305 -22.98 38.70 1.03
CA ILE A 305 -23.52 37.62 0.17
C ILE A 305 -23.37 37.94 -1.33
N CYS A 306 -23.48 39.22 -1.70
CA CYS A 306 -23.28 39.68 -3.07
C CYS A 306 -21.84 39.38 -3.52
N ASN A 307 -20.86 39.82 -2.74
CA ASN A 307 -19.44 39.58 -3.01
C ASN A 307 -19.13 38.08 -3.10
N TYR A 308 -19.62 37.30 -2.13
CA TYR A 308 -19.44 35.85 -2.14
C TYR A 308 -19.92 35.21 -3.44
N LEU A 309 -21.15 35.52 -3.89
CA LEU A 309 -21.70 34.95 -5.12
C LEU A 309 -21.00 35.45 -6.38
N VAL A 310 -20.44 36.67 -6.38
CA VAL A 310 -19.68 37.19 -7.52
C VAL A 310 -18.34 36.46 -7.67
N TYR A 311 -17.65 36.18 -6.56
CA TYR A 311 -16.30 35.59 -6.59
C TYR A 311 -16.32 34.06 -6.55
N ASN A 312 -17.28 33.45 -5.85
CA ASN A 312 -17.37 32.00 -5.78
C ASN A 312 -17.99 31.42 -7.06
N ASN A 313 -17.20 30.63 -7.77
CA ASN A 313 -17.59 29.98 -9.03
C ASN A 313 -17.70 28.45 -8.92
N HIS A 314 -17.88 27.90 -7.71
CA HIS A 314 -17.96 26.45 -7.49
C HIS A 314 -19.24 26.01 -6.79
N LEU A 315 -19.82 26.84 -5.92
CA LEU A 315 -21.05 26.48 -5.23
C LEU A 315 -22.20 26.31 -6.22
N GLU A 316 -22.78 25.11 -6.27
CA GLU A 316 -23.87 24.76 -7.19
C GLU A 316 -25.24 24.73 -6.48
N TYR A 317 -25.26 24.52 -5.17
CA TYR A 317 -26.49 24.45 -4.37
C TYR A 317 -26.36 25.29 -3.10
N LEU A 318 -27.30 26.21 -2.91
CA LEU A 318 -27.44 27.02 -1.71
C LEU A 318 -28.88 26.93 -1.19
N SER A 319 -29.02 26.56 0.08
CA SER A 319 -30.31 26.57 0.78
C SER A 319 -30.25 27.45 2.03
N LEU A 320 -31.19 28.40 2.10
CA LEU A 320 -31.39 29.41 3.14
C LEU A 320 -32.85 29.39 3.60
N ARG A 321 -33.44 28.20 3.73
CA ARG A 321 -34.86 28.05 4.04
C ARG A 321 -35.16 28.42 5.48
N ASN A 322 -36.21 29.21 5.71
CA ASN A 322 -36.66 29.63 7.05
C ASN A 322 -35.53 30.33 7.82
N CYS A 323 -34.83 31.25 7.16
CA CYS A 323 -33.68 31.95 7.72
C CYS A 323 -33.95 33.38 8.21
N SER A 324 -35.22 33.80 8.20
CA SER A 324 -35.64 35.18 8.51
C SER A 324 -34.91 36.24 7.69
N LEU A 325 -34.72 35.97 6.39
CA LEU A 325 -34.02 36.86 5.48
C LEU A 325 -34.76 38.22 5.36
N THR A 326 -34.02 39.32 5.51
CA THR A 326 -34.54 40.68 5.34
C THR A 326 -34.63 41.08 3.87
N GLN A 327 -35.41 42.11 3.54
CA GLN A 327 -35.50 42.62 2.18
C GLN A 327 -34.12 43.06 1.63
N ASN A 328 -33.34 43.80 2.43
CA ASN A 328 -31.97 44.20 2.07
C ASN A 328 -31.09 42.97 1.75
N PHE A 329 -31.21 41.87 2.50
CA PHE A 329 -30.48 40.65 2.20
C PHE A 329 -30.85 40.08 0.82
N ILE A 330 -32.13 40.07 0.47
CA ILE A 330 -32.62 39.57 -0.82
C ILE A 330 -32.16 40.46 -1.98
N GLU A 331 -32.10 41.78 -1.81
CA GLU A 331 -31.55 42.71 -2.81
C GLU A 331 -30.06 42.44 -3.07
N GLN A 332 -29.26 42.21 -2.03
CA GLN A 332 -27.85 41.81 -2.16
C GLN A 332 -27.69 40.45 -2.83
N LEU A 333 -28.53 39.48 -2.45
CA LEU A 333 -28.57 38.17 -3.08
C LEU A 333 -28.87 38.30 -4.58
N ALA A 334 -29.85 39.12 -4.97
CA ALA A 334 -30.19 39.38 -6.37
C ALA A 334 -29.02 40.00 -7.14
N SER A 335 -28.35 41.00 -6.57
CA SER A 335 -27.17 41.63 -7.18
C SER A 335 -25.98 40.67 -7.34
N GLY A 336 -25.81 39.71 -6.45
CA GLY A 336 -24.77 38.67 -6.59
C GLY A 336 -25.14 37.64 -7.65
N LEU A 337 -26.40 37.19 -7.64
CA LEU A 337 -26.93 36.19 -8.57
C LEU A 337 -26.82 36.59 -10.04
N CYS A 338 -26.97 37.89 -10.37
CA CYS A 338 -26.89 38.34 -11.77
C CYS A 338 -25.50 38.16 -12.39
N ARG A 339 -24.46 38.00 -11.57
CA ARG A 339 -23.06 37.78 -12.00
C ARG A 339 -22.55 36.38 -11.69
N ASN A 340 -23.29 35.58 -10.94
CA ASN A 340 -22.87 34.24 -10.56
C ASN A 340 -23.07 33.24 -11.72
N GLY A 341 -22.00 32.51 -12.04
CA GLY A 341 -22.00 31.49 -13.09
C GLY A 341 -22.06 30.05 -12.59
N SER A 342 -22.04 29.79 -11.29
CA SER A 342 -21.91 28.41 -10.77
C SER A 342 -23.19 27.84 -10.17
N LEU A 343 -24.03 28.69 -9.56
CA LEU A 343 -25.19 28.27 -8.80
C LEU A 343 -26.27 27.68 -9.71
N LYS A 344 -26.61 26.42 -9.45
CA LYS A 344 -27.64 25.66 -10.18
C LYS A 344 -28.95 25.59 -9.40
N THR A 345 -28.89 25.61 -8.07
CA THR A 345 -30.07 25.51 -7.21
C THR A 345 -30.03 26.53 -6.09
N LEU A 346 -31.13 27.27 -5.94
CA LEU A 346 -31.36 28.19 -4.83
C LEU A 346 -32.69 27.86 -4.15
N ASP A 347 -32.64 27.63 -2.83
CA ASP A 347 -33.83 27.51 -1.98
C ASP A 347 -33.85 28.62 -0.92
N ILE A 348 -34.83 29.50 -1.02
CA ILE A 348 -35.07 30.61 -0.06
C ILE A 348 -36.47 30.52 0.55
N SER A 349 -37.05 29.31 0.55
CA SER A 349 -38.39 29.05 1.06
C SER A 349 -38.56 29.47 2.51
N LYS A 350 -39.80 29.74 2.93
CA LYS A 350 -40.20 30.09 4.30
C LYS A 350 -39.53 31.36 4.82
N ASN A 351 -39.06 32.24 3.95
CA ASN A 351 -38.64 33.59 4.32
C ASN A 351 -39.74 34.56 3.87
N ILE A 352 -40.14 35.50 4.71
CA ILE A 352 -41.16 36.49 4.34
C ILE A 352 -40.48 37.55 3.47
N ILE A 353 -40.32 37.23 2.18
CA ILE A 353 -39.67 38.09 1.20
C ILE A 353 -40.65 39.17 0.71
N GLY A 354 -41.93 38.79 0.54
CA GLY A 354 -42.96 39.65 -0.03
C GLY A 354 -42.71 39.99 -1.50
N ASP A 355 -43.61 40.78 -2.08
CA ASP A 355 -43.53 41.14 -3.50
C ASP A 355 -42.31 42.02 -3.82
N GLN A 356 -41.95 42.96 -2.94
CA GLN A 356 -40.82 43.85 -3.18
C GLN A 356 -39.49 43.09 -3.28
N GLY A 357 -39.20 42.18 -2.34
CA GLY A 357 -37.99 41.36 -2.41
C GLY A 357 -37.98 40.41 -3.61
N ALA A 358 -39.15 39.89 -4.02
CA ALA A 358 -39.26 39.08 -5.22
C ALA A 358 -39.03 39.87 -6.52
N LEU A 359 -39.47 41.13 -6.57
CA LEU A 359 -39.16 42.04 -7.68
C LEU A 359 -37.67 42.38 -7.73
N ALA A 360 -36.96 42.45 -6.61
CA ALA A 360 -35.50 42.57 -6.61
C ALA A 360 -34.84 41.35 -7.27
N LEU A 361 -35.32 40.14 -6.96
CA LEU A 361 -34.79 38.90 -7.55
C LEU A 361 -35.00 38.79 -9.08
N VAL A 362 -36.00 39.49 -9.64
CA VAL A 362 -36.20 39.55 -11.11
C VAL A 362 -34.94 40.01 -11.82
N GLN A 363 -34.25 41.04 -11.31
CA GLN A 363 -33.00 41.53 -11.90
C GLN A 363 -31.87 40.49 -11.75
N GLY A 364 -31.83 39.77 -10.62
CA GLY A 364 -30.90 38.67 -10.39
C GLY A 364 -31.03 37.57 -11.45
N PHE A 365 -32.25 37.11 -11.70
CA PHE A 365 -32.52 36.00 -12.63
C PHE A 365 -32.26 36.34 -14.09
N GLN A 366 -32.27 37.62 -14.48
CA GLN A 366 -31.94 38.03 -15.85
C GLN A 366 -30.47 37.76 -16.21
N GLY A 367 -29.57 37.78 -15.22
CA GLY A 367 -28.14 37.52 -15.41
C GLY A 367 -27.70 36.07 -15.11
N SER A 368 -28.45 35.34 -14.27
CA SER A 368 -28.10 33.96 -13.87
C SER A 368 -28.33 32.95 -15.00
N CYS A 369 -27.33 32.69 -15.83
CA CYS A 369 -27.45 31.80 -16.98
C CYS A 369 -27.46 30.30 -16.63
N ASN A 370 -26.90 29.91 -15.48
CA ASN A 370 -26.72 28.51 -15.08
C ASN A 370 -27.70 27.99 -14.01
N LEU A 371 -28.57 28.86 -13.47
CA LEU A 371 -29.59 28.45 -12.51
C LEU A 371 -30.59 27.47 -13.18
N LYS A 372 -30.79 26.31 -12.56
CA LYS A 372 -31.67 25.23 -13.03
C LYS A 372 -32.87 25.01 -12.13
N SER A 373 -32.77 25.33 -10.84
CA SER A 373 -33.84 25.13 -9.86
C SER A 373 -33.99 26.33 -8.94
N ILE A 374 -35.23 26.82 -8.78
CA ILE A 374 -35.59 27.87 -7.83
C ILE A 374 -36.74 27.41 -6.94
N VAL A 375 -36.57 27.54 -5.63
CA VAL A 375 -37.56 27.15 -4.63
C VAL A 375 -37.88 28.36 -3.73
N MET A 376 -39.12 28.84 -3.81
CA MET A 376 -39.64 29.99 -3.08
C MET A 376 -40.99 29.67 -2.44
N LYS A 377 -41.04 28.59 -1.63
CA LYS A 377 -42.28 28.18 -0.95
C LYS A 377 -42.58 29.07 0.24
N ARG A 378 -43.85 29.47 0.45
CA ARG A 378 -44.23 30.25 1.64
C ARG A 378 -43.35 31.50 1.83
N CYS A 379 -43.21 32.25 0.74
CA CYS A 379 -42.45 33.49 0.71
C CYS A 379 -43.31 34.76 0.73
N GLY A 380 -44.64 34.61 0.78
CA GLY A 380 -45.59 35.73 0.84
C GLY A 380 -45.76 36.43 -0.51
N LEU A 381 -45.60 35.70 -1.61
CA LEU A 381 -45.68 36.23 -2.96
C LEU A 381 -47.13 36.31 -3.45
N THR A 382 -47.51 37.42 -4.07
CA THR A 382 -48.83 37.60 -4.70
C THR A 382 -48.70 37.64 -6.23
N ASP A 383 -49.82 37.91 -6.94
CA ASP A 383 -49.78 38.14 -8.38
C ASP A 383 -48.89 39.33 -8.79
N LEU A 384 -48.66 40.31 -7.91
CA LEU A 384 -47.82 41.48 -8.21
C LEU A 384 -46.39 41.06 -8.59
N SER A 385 -45.74 40.25 -7.76
CA SER A 385 -44.40 39.73 -8.07
C SER A 385 -44.45 38.49 -8.98
N GLY A 386 -45.48 37.66 -8.85
CA GLY A 386 -45.67 36.45 -9.64
C GLY A 386 -45.63 36.73 -11.14
N LEU A 387 -46.36 37.75 -11.60
CA LEU A 387 -46.40 38.11 -13.02
C LEU A 387 -45.00 38.48 -13.56
N GLU A 388 -44.26 39.33 -12.87
CA GLU A 388 -42.93 39.78 -13.30
C GLU A 388 -41.88 38.67 -13.25
N LEU A 389 -41.93 37.80 -12.22
CA LEU A 389 -41.10 36.61 -12.13
C LEU A 389 -41.31 35.70 -13.34
N PHE A 390 -42.55 35.32 -13.65
CA PHE A 390 -42.84 34.40 -14.76
C PHE A 390 -42.59 35.03 -16.13
N LYS A 391 -42.78 36.34 -16.30
CA LYS A 391 -42.32 37.06 -17.51
C LYS A 391 -40.82 36.95 -17.69
N THR A 392 -40.06 37.05 -16.60
CA THR A 392 -38.60 36.95 -16.61
C THR A 392 -38.13 35.54 -16.92
N PHE A 393 -38.79 34.53 -16.34
CA PHE A 393 -38.48 33.13 -16.58
C PHE A 393 -38.73 32.67 -18.02
N LEU A 394 -39.52 33.38 -18.82
CA LEU A 394 -39.66 33.11 -20.27
C LEU A 394 -38.35 33.25 -21.06
N LYS A 395 -37.33 33.88 -20.46
CA LYS A 395 -35.99 34.08 -21.02
C LYS A 395 -34.93 33.26 -20.26
N SER A 396 -35.29 32.51 -19.22
CA SER A 396 -34.34 31.75 -18.39
C SER A 396 -34.22 30.29 -18.83
N ASN A 397 -33.16 29.63 -18.36
CA ASN A 397 -32.91 28.20 -18.59
C ASN A 397 -33.27 27.33 -17.37
N ILE A 398 -34.12 27.83 -16.49
CA ILE A 398 -34.54 27.14 -15.26
C ILE A 398 -35.52 26.02 -15.63
N GLN A 399 -35.31 24.83 -15.06
CA GLN A 399 -36.05 23.60 -15.34
C GLN A 399 -36.97 23.19 -14.19
N GLU A 400 -36.66 23.64 -12.97
CA GLU A 400 -37.42 23.33 -11.76
C GLU A 400 -37.87 24.59 -11.03
N TYR A 401 -39.17 24.69 -10.78
CA TYR A 401 -39.79 25.81 -10.09
C TYR A 401 -40.67 25.29 -8.96
N ASP A 402 -40.56 25.91 -7.78
CA ASP A 402 -41.46 25.58 -6.70
C ASP A 402 -41.89 26.82 -5.92
N PHE A 403 -43.09 27.30 -6.26
CA PHE A 403 -43.75 28.46 -5.67
C PHE A 403 -44.93 28.06 -4.78
N SER A 404 -44.91 26.82 -4.26
CA SER A 404 -46.02 26.29 -3.46
C SER A 404 -46.24 27.11 -2.18
N ASN A 405 -47.49 27.18 -1.72
CA ASN A 405 -47.87 27.81 -0.46
C ASN A 405 -47.60 29.33 -0.44
N ASN A 406 -47.90 30.03 -1.53
CA ASN A 406 -47.90 31.49 -1.63
C ASN A 406 -49.33 32.02 -1.86
N LEU A 407 -49.46 33.28 -2.25
CA LEU A 407 -50.72 33.99 -2.47
C LEU A 407 -50.92 34.37 -3.94
N MET A 408 -50.38 33.58 -4.88
CA MET A 408 -50.53 33.82 -6.32
C MET A 408 -51.90 33.31 -6.81
N GLY A 409 -52.57 34.08 -7.65
CA GLY A 409 -53.86 33.76 -8.22
C GLY A 409 -53.76 33.16 -9.63
N ASP A 410 -54.92 33.07 -10.29
CA ASP A 410 -55.01 32.51 -11.64
C ASP A 410 -54.25 33.34 -12.68
N GLN A 411 -54.06 34.65 -12.46
CA GLN A 411 -53.31 35.50 -13.38
C GLN A 411 -51.86 35.03 -13.51
N THR A 412 -51.16 34.79 -12.39
CA THR A 412 -49.81 34.24 -12.42
C THR A 412 -49.79 32.81 -12.96
N ALA A 413 -50.77 31.98 -12.59
CA ALA A 413 -50.85 30.61 -13.08
C ALA A 413 -50.97 30.54 -14.62
N MET A 414 -51.68 31.48 -15.23
CA MET A 414 -51.78 31.58 -16.70
C MET A 414 -50.42 31.90 -17.35
N TYR A 415 -49.59 32.76 -16.74
CA TYR A 415 -48.22 32.99 -17.21
C TYR A 415 -47.32 31.76 -17.01
N ALA A 416 -47.49 31.02 -15.92
CA ALA A 416 -46.81 29.74 -15.72
C ALA A 416 -47.18 28.72 -16.80
N ILE A 417 -48.45 28.64 -17.18
CA ILE A 417 -48.91 27.81 -18.30
C ILE A 417 -48.26 28.23 -19.62
N GLN A 418 -48.18 29.53 -19.90
CA GLN A 418 -47.48 30.04 -21.10
C GLN A 418 -46.00 29.66 -21.09
N LEU A 419 -45.34 29.76 -19.93
CA LEU A 419 -43.95 29.35 -19.76
C LEU A 419 -43.75 27.86 -20.04
N ILE A 420 -44.58 26.97 -19.50
CA ILE A 420 -44.50 25.51 -19.74
C ILE A 420 -44.79 25.15 -21.21
N LYS A 421 -45.70 25.90 -21.87
CA LYS A 421 -45.99 25.70 -23.29
C LYS A 421 -44.79 26.08 -24.16
N LYS A 422 -44.11 27.19 -23.84
CA LYS A 422 -42.96 27.71 -24.59
C LYS A 422 -41.68 26.92 -24.30
N ASN A 423 -41.43 26.56 -23.05
CA ASN A 423 -40.23 25.86 -22.61
C ASN A 423 -40.55 24.41 -22.25
N LYS A 424 -40.18 23.50 -23.17
CA LYS A 424 -40.38 22.04 -23.03
C LYS A 424 -39.34 21.35 -22.16
N ASP A 425 -38.28 22.05 -21.76
CA ASP A 425 -37.24 21.52 -20.88
C ASP A 425 -37.62 21.58 -19.39
N ILE A 426 -38.73 22.24 -19.05
CA ILE A 426 -39.25 22.30 -17.68
C ILE A 426 -39.67 20.90 -17.23
N ILE A 427 -39.02 20.42 -16.18
CA ILE A 427 -39.22 19.08 -15.62
C ILE A 427 -40.21 19.14 -14.46
N LYS A 428 -40.19 20.24 -13.70
CA LYS A 428 -40.95 20.35 -12.47
C LYS A 428 -41.42 21.78 -12.27
N MET A 429 -42.71 21.94 -12.00
CA MET A 429 -43.28 23.20 -11.55
C MET A 429 -44.38 22.92 -10.54
N SER A 430 -44.28 23.49 -9.34
CA SER A 430 -45.30 23.33 -8.32
C SER A 430 -45.90 24.68 -7.91
N PHE A 431 -47.21 24.78 -8.09
CA PHE A 431 -48.07 25.89 -7.67
C PHE A 431 -49.03 25.51 -6.53
N LYS A 432 -48.84 24.34 -5.90
CA LYS A 432 -49.77 23.82 -4.89
C LYS A 432 -49.96 24.79 -3.73
N LYS A 433 -51.17 24.85 -3.19
CA LYS A 433 -51.53 25.72 -2.05
C LYS A 433 -51.34 27.23 -2.33
N ASN A 434 -51.64 27.67 -3.56
CA ASN A 434 -51.78 29.08 -3.91
C ASN A 434 -53.27 29.47 -3.98
N LEU A 435 -53.57 30.72 -4.36
CA LEU A 435 -54.94 31.22 -4.54
C LEU A 435 -55.52 30.90 -5.93
N ASN A 436 -54.73 30.26 -6.80
CA ASN A 436 -55.18 29.85 -8.12
C ASN A 436 -56.16 28.67 -8.05
N SER A 437 -57.08 28.64 -9.02
CA SER A 437 -58.13 27.64 -9.12
C SER A 437 -57.58 26.21 -9.25
N TYR A 438 -58.41 25.24 -8.89
CA TYR A 438 -58.10 23.84 -9.10
C TYR A 438 -57.88 23.50 -10.59
N GLU A 439 -58.64 24.18 -11.46
CA GLU A 439 -58.58 24.01 -12.92
C GLU A 439 -57.21 24.43 -13.49
N THR A 440 -56.69 25.60 -13.11
CA THR A 440 -55.36 26.04 -13.57
C THR A 440 -54.25 25.14 -13.04
N ASN A 441 -54.36 24.65 -11.80
CA ASN A 441 -53.42 23.67 -11.25
C ASN A 441 -53.43 22.34 -12.03
N GLN A 442 -54.62 21.80 -12.34
CA GLN A 442 -54.72 20.59 -13.17
C GLN A 442 -54.12 20.80 -14.56
N GLN A 443 -54.33 21.98 -15.16
CA GLN A 443 -53.77 22.30 -16.47
C GLN A 443 -52.24 22.34 -16.43
N ILE A 444 -51.65 22.94 -15.40
CA ILE A 444 -50.19 22.93 -15.18
C ILE A 444 -49.68 21.49 -15.04
N GLU A 445 -50.28 20.69 -14.16
CA GLU A 445 -49.87 19.30 -13.93
C GLU A 445 -49.94 18.45 -15.20
N LYS A 446 -51.02 18.60 -15.99
CA LYS A 446 -51.19 17.92 -17.28
C LYS A 446 -50.11 18.32 -18.28
N LEU A 447 -49.86 19.61 -18.46
CA LEU A 447 -48.85 20.10 -19.41
C LEU A 447 -47.43 19.64 -19.04
N LEU A 448 -47.10 19.61 -17.75
CA LEU A 448 -45.83 19.07 -17.28
C LEU A 448 -45.73 17.57 -17.55
N TYR A 449 -46.79 16.81 -17.29
CA TYR A 449 -46.83 15.39 -17.60
C TYR A 449 -46.57 15.15 -19.10
N ASP A 450 -47.27 15.88 -19.96
CA ASP A 450 -47.12 15.76 -21.42
C ASP A 450 -45.68 16.08 -21.85
N ASN A 451 -45.09 17.19 -21.37
CA ASN A 451 -43.69 17.55 -21.65
C ASN A 451 -42.70 16.45 -21.18
N ILE A 452 -42.92 15.87 -19.99
CA ILE A 452 -42.09 14.78 -19.47
C ILE A 452 -42.21 13.55 -20.37
N GLN A 453 -43.42 13.18 -20.79
CA GLN A 453 -43.63 12.02 -21.68
C GLN A 453 -43.01 12.24 -23.05
N ASP A 454 -43.13 13.43 -23.62
CA ASP A 454 -42.51 13.76 -24.91
C ASP A 454 -40.98 13.69 -24.80
N ARG A 455 -40.39 14.20 -23.72
CA ARG A 455 -38.95 14.05 -23.47
C ARG A 455 -38.55 12.59 -23.29
N LYS A 456 -39.37 11.79 -22.58
CA LYS A 456 -39.15 10.33 -22.45
C LYS A 456 -39.23 9.63 -23.80
N ARG A 457 -40.11 10.04 -24.71
CA ARG A 457 -40.23 9.46 -26.05
C ARG A 457 -39.05 9.84 -26.95
N ASN A 458 -38.61 11.10 -26.90
CA ASN A 458 -37.67 11.64 -27.87
C ASN A 458 -36.19 11.54 -27.43
N VAL A 459 -35.90 11.63 -26.13
CA VAL A 459 -34.50 11.72 -25.63
C VAL A 459 -34.00 10.39 -25.05
N ILE A 460 -34.88 9.60 -24.42
CA ILE A 460 -34.47 8.33 -23.80
C ILE A 460 -33.97 7.29 -24.81
N PRO A 461 -34.49 7.15 -26.04
CA PRO A 461 -33.95 6.19 -27.00
C PRO A 461 -32.50 6.49 -27.38
N HIS A 462 -32.16 7.76 -27.62
CA HIS A 462 -30.79 8.17 -27.94
C HIS A 462 -29.84 8.02 -26.74
N LEU A 463 -30.30 8.34 -25.52
CA LEU A 463 -29.52 8.08 -24.31
C LEU A 463 -29.38 6.58 -24.02
N ARG A 464 -30.41 5.77 -24.28
CA ARG A 464 -30.32 4.31 -24.18
C ARG A 464 -29.29 3.77 -25.16
N HIS A 465 -29.31 4.19 -26.42
CA HIS A 465 -28.32 3.75 -27.40
C HIS A 465 -26.89 4.13 -27.01
N LYS A 466 -26.72 5.31 -26.38
CA LYS A 466 -25.43 5.78 -25.86
C LYS A 466 -24.99 5.04 -24.58
N VAL A 467 -25.94 4.74 -23.68
CA VAL A 467 -25.71 3.90 -22.49
C VAL A 467 -25.40 2.47 -22.87
N GLN A 468 -26.04 1.95 -23.92
CA GLN A 468 -25.81 0.61 -24.45
C GLN A 468 -24.40 0.51 -25.06
N GLY A 469 -23.99 1.53 -25.83
CA GLY A 469 -22.59 1.64 -26.26
C GLY A 469 -21.61 1.79 -25.09
N MET A 470 -22.00 2.39 -23.96
CA MET A 470 -21.17 2.45 -22.75
C MET A 470 -21.16 1.15 -21.94
N THR A 471 -22.20 0.31 -22.00
CA THR A 471 -22.17 -1.04 -21.42
C THR A 471 -21.24 -1.96 -22.18
N ASP A 472 -21.12 -1.80 -23.50
CA ASP A 472 -20.14 -2.53 -24.30
C ASP A 472 -18.69 -2.20 -23.86
N TYR A 473 -18.44 -0.95 -23.45
CA TYR A 473 -17.16 -0.55 -22.83
C TYR A 473 -16.96 -1.18 -21.44
N ARG A 474 -18.02 -1.41 -20.66
CA ARG A 474 -17.92 -2.12 -19.37
C ARG A 474 -17.62 -3.60 -19.55
N GLU A 475 -18.17 -4.24 -20.59
CA GLU A 475 -17.81 -5.62 -20.94
C GLU A 475 -16.34 -5.74 -21.39
N GLN A 476 -15.82 -4.72 -22.08
CA GLN A 476 -14.38 -4.61 -22.35
C GLN A 476 -13.56 -4.39 -21.08
N GLN A 477 -14.08 -3.66 -20.10
CA GLN A 477 -13.46 -3.49 -18.78
C GLN A 477 -13.41 -4.82 -18.00
N ASP A 478 -14.49 -5.62 -18.01
CA ASP A 478 -14.52 -6.95 -17.40
C ASP A 478 -13.52 -7.92 -18.05
N PHE A 479 -13.29 -7.79 -19.37
CA PHE A 479 -12.23 -8.52 -20.06
C PHE A 479 -10.83 -8.09 -19.59
N VAL A 480 -10.62 -6.79 -19.38
CA VAL A 480 -9.36 -6.24 -18.84
C VAL A 480 -9.16 -6.72 -17.40
N ASP A 481 -10.20 -6.73 -16.57
CA ASP A 481 -10.12 -7.17 -15.17
C ASP A 481 -9.85 -8.68 -15.06
N LYS A 482 -10.49 -9.52 -15.89
CA LYS A 482 -10.14 -10.95 -16.00
C LYS A 482 -8.69 -11.17 -16.42
N LYS A 483 -8.19 -10.37 -17.38
CA LYS A 483 -6.80 -10.43 -17.82
C LYS A 483 -5.83 -9.98 -16.72
N LYS A 484 -6.22 -8.99 -15.91
CA LYS A 484 -5.48 -8.50 -14.75
C LYS A 484 -5.42 -9.54 -13.64
N GLU A 485 -6.50 -10.29 -13.41
CA GLU A 485 -6.58 -11.40 -12.46
C GLU A 485 -5.68 -12.57 -12.90
N GLN A 486 -5.68 -12.92 -14.20
CA GLN A 486 -4.75 -13.89 -14.78
C GLN A 486 -3.28 -13.46 -14.61
N LEU A 487 -2.97 -12.17 -14.82
CA LEU A 487 -1.64 -11.62 -14.60
C LEU A 487 -1.24 -11.65 -13.12
N SER A 488 -2.17 -11.39 -12.20
CA SER A 488 -1.93 -11.50 -10.76
C SER A 488 -1.61 -12.93 -10.32
N MET A 489 -2.33 -13.92 -10.86
CA MET A 489 -2.04 -15.34 -10.62
C MET A 489 -0.66 -15.74 -11.15
N LYS A 490 -0.33 -15.33 -12.39
CA LYS A 490 1.02 -15.56 -12.97
C LYS A 490 2.13 -14.89 -12.16
N LYS A 491 1.89 -13.67 -11.65
CA LYS A 491 2.83 -12.95 -10.80
C LYS A 491 3.08 -13.72 -9.49
N THR A 492 2.02 -14.20 -8.84
CA THR A 492 2.13 -14.97 -7.60
C THR A 492 2.89 -16.28 -7.81
N GLN A 493 2.66 -16.95 -8.94
CA GLN A 493 3.42 -18.15 -9.32
C GLN A 493 4.89 -17.83 -9.54
N ALA A 494 5.21 -16.77 -10.30
CA ALA A 494 6.60 -16.36 -10.53
C ALA A 494 7.32 -15.94 -9.24
N GLU A 495 6.62 -15.31 -8.29
CA GLU A 495 7.18 -14.98 -6.96
C GLU A 495 7.48 -16.24 -6.13
N SER A 496 6.62 -17.26 -6.21
CA SER A 496 6.86 -18.56 -5.58
C SER A 496 8.07 -19.27 -6.21
N ASP A 497 8.14 -19.31 -7.54
CA ASP A 497 9.23 -19.93 -8.29
C ASP A 497 10.57 -19.21 -8.01
N PHE A 498 10.55 -17.87 -7.91
CA PHE A 498 11.71 -17.07 -7.54
C PHE A 498 12.19 -17.37 -6.12
N LYS A 499 11.28 -17.46 -5.13
CA LYS A 499 11.65 -17.85 -3.75
C LYS A 499 12.25 -19.25 -3.69
N PHE A 500 11.71 -20.19 -4.47
CA PHE A 500 12.26 -21.54 -4.57
C PHE A 500 13.67 -21.54 -5.17
N ALA A 501 13.87 -20.84 -6.30
CA ALA A 501 15.19 -20.69 -6.93
C ALA A 501 16.20 -20.02 -6.00
N GLN A 502 15.79 -18.99 -5.25
CA GLN A 502 16.63 -18.31 -4.28
C GLN A 502 17.07 -19.26 -3.15
N SER A 503 16.17 -20.14 -2.69
CA SER A 503 16.49 -21.16 -1.68
C SER A 503 17.50 -22.19 -2.21
N GLN A 504 17.38 -22.59 -3.48
CA GLN A 504 18.35 -23.50 -4.14
C GLN A 504 19.74 -22.86 -4.27
N VAL A 505 19.82 -21.57 -4.61
CA VAL A 505 21.09 -20.85 -4.69
C VAL A 505 21.79 -20.81 -3.32
N VAL A 506 21.06 -20.58 -2.23
CA VAL A 506 21.62 -20.59 -0.86
C VAL A 506 22.22 -21.96 -0.51
N LEU A 507 21.50 -23.05 -0.81
CA LEU A 507 21.99 -24.43 -0.62
C LEU A 507 23.27 -24.70 -1.43
N CYS A 508 23.31 -24.28 -2.70
CA CYS A 508 24.48 -24.41 -3.55
C CYS A 508 25.68 -23.60 -3.01
N GLN A 509 25.44 -22.39 -2.49
CA GLN A 509 26.47 -21.56 -1.87
C GLN A 509 27.03 -22.16 -0.58
N GLN A 510 26.19 -22.77 0.27
CA GLN A 510 26.64 -23.51 1.44
C GLN A 510 27.52 -24.70 1.04
N GLY A 511 27.07 -25.54 0.10
CA GLY A 511 27.87 -26.67 -0.37
C GLY A 511 29.14 -26.26 -1.11
N ALA A 512 29.20 -25.07 -1.71
CA ALA A 512 30.43 -24.51 -2.25
C ALA A 512 31.40 -24.07 -1.12
N LYS A 513 30.89 -23.41 -0.08
CA LYS A 513 31.68 -22.98 1.09
C LYS A 513 32.34 -24.16 1.82
N GLU A 514 31.59 -25.23 2.06
CA GLU A 514 32.12 -26.45 2.70
C GLU A 514 33.24 -27.09 1.86
N ARG A 515 33.08 -27.13 0.54
CA ARG A 515 34.12 -27.63 -0.37
C ARG A 515 35.36 -26.74 -0.36
N THR A 516 35.20 -25.42 -0.37
CA THR A 516 36.36 -24.50 -0.26
C THR A 516 37.08 -24.65 1.08
N GLN A 517 36.36 -24.81 2.20
CA GLN A 517 36.98 -25.07 3.51
C GLN A 517 37.76 -26.39 3.51
N ALA A 518 37.19 -27.47 2.98
CA ALA A 518 37.88 -28.75 2.89
C ALA A 518 39.15 -28.68 2.03
N VAL A 519 39.15 -27.86 0.96
CA VAL A 519 40.34 -27.62 0.13
C VAL A 519 41.38 -26.79 0.88
N GLU A 520 40.98 -25.76 1.63
CA GLU A 520 41.88 -24.95 2.46
C GLU A 520 42.54 -25.76 3.57
N GLU A 521 41.79 -26.63 4.25
CA GLU A 521 42.32 -27.58 5.25
C GLU A 521 43.32 -28.56 4.63
N ARG A 522 43.09 -28.99 3.39
CA ARG A 522 44.04 -29.88 2.69
C ARG A 522 45.30 -29.13 2.24
N LEU A 523 45.15 -27.88 1.80
CA LEU A 523 46.27 -27.02 1.42
C LEU A 523 47.15 -26.67 2.63
N THR A 524 46.57 -26.45 3.80
CA THR A 524 47.34 -26.19 5.03
C THR A 524 48.17 -27.40 5.44
N LYS A 525 47.60 -28.61 5.45
CA LYS A 525 48.36 -29.85 5.69
C LYS A 525 49.51 -30.04 4.70
N LEU A 526 49.24 -29.86 3.40
CA LEU A 526 50.28 -29.97 2.36
C LEU A 526 51.40 -28.91 2.53
N ARG A 527 51.07 -27.70 3.00
CA ARG A 527 52.06 -26.67 3.31
C ARG A 527 52.94 -27.07 4.49
N GLU A 528 52.35 -27.63 5.54
CA GLU A 528 53.11 -28.13 6.70
C GLU A 528 54.07 -29.26 6.28
N GLU A 529 53.60 -30.23 5.49
CA GLU A 529 54.43 -31.30 4.93
C GLU A 529 55.59 -30.74 4.06
N ALA A 530 55.30 -29.78 3.18
CA ALA A 530 56.32 -29.13 2.36
C ALA A 530 57.38 -28.39 3.20
N GLN A 531 56.95 -27.74 4.28
CA GLN A 531 57.84 -27.03 5.21
C GLN A 531 58.72 -28.01 6.00
N GLN A 532 58.17 -29.16 6.41
CA GLN A 532 58.94 -30.24 7.04
C GLN A 532 60.01 -30.80 6.09
N LEU A 533 59.63 -31.09 4.84
CA LEU A 533 60.57 -31.57 3.81
C LEU A 533 61.67 -30.57 3.53
N THR A 534 61.34 -29.28 3.46
CA THR A 534 62.34 -28.20 3.27
C THR A 534 63.31 -28.14 4.45
N THR A 535 62.82 -28.31 5.68
CA THR A 535 63.66 -28.34 6.89
C THR A 535 64.59 -29.55 6.88
N GLN A 536 64.08 -30.72 6.46
CA GLN A 536 64.88 -31.93 6.30
C GLN A 536 65.97 -31.74 5.24
N GLN A 537 65.64 -31.13 4.10
CA GLN A 537 66.60 -30.83 3.04
C GLN A 537 67.70 -29.89 3.55
N LEU A 538 67.35 -28.81 4.27
CA LEU A 538 68.33 -27.87 4.82
C LEU A 538 69.27 -28.54 5.83
N ASN A 539 68.77 -29.47 6.65
CA ASN A 539 69.59 -30.24 7.59
C ASN A 539 70.54 -31.19 6.86
N LEU A 540 70.06 -31.83 5.79
CA LEU A 540 70.89 -32.70 4.95
C LEU A 540 71.98 -31.90 4.23
N ASP A 541 71.64 -30.74 3.67
CA ASP A 541 72.59 -29.84 3.02
C ASP A 541 73.68 -29.36 4.00
N LYS A 542 73.31 -29.03 5.25
CA LYS A 542 74.29 -28.72 6.31
C LYS A 542 75.19 -29.90 6.64
N PHE A 543 74.64 -31.10 6.70
CA PHE A 543 75.44 -32.31 6.94
C PHE A 543 76.44 -32.55 5.81
N LEU A 544 75.99 -32.43 4.55
CA LEU A 544 76.84 -32.58 3.38
C LEU A 544 77.94 -31.51 3.35
N TRP A 545 77.62 -30.25 3.64
CA TRP A 545 78.62 -29.18 3.73
C TRP A 545 79.68 -29.43 4.79
N ASN A 546 79.29 -29.94 5.96
CA ASN A 546 80.26 -30.30 7.01
C ASN A 546 81.17 -31.45 6.56
N GLN A 547 80.63 -32.45 5.85
CA GLN A 547 81.45 -33.55 5.30
C GLN A 547 82.42 -33.04 4.22
N ILE A 548 81.96 -32.15 3.34
CA ILE A 548 82.82 -31.52 2.33
C ILE A 548 83.96 -30.75 3.00
N ALA A 549 83.67 -29.94 4.03
CA ALA A 549 84.70 -29.19 4.76
C ALA A 549 85.76 -30.08 5.41
N VAL A 550 85.36 -31.21 6.02
CA VAL A 550 86.30 -32.19 6.58
C VAL A 550 87.20 -32.78 5.48
N ILE A 551 86.63 -33.14 4.33
CA ILE A 551 87.39 -33.67 3.19
C ILE A 551 88.36 -32.62 2.63
N GLU A 552 87.95 -31.35 2.54
CA GLU A 552 88.83 -30.26 2.08
C GLU A 552 90.02 -30.04 3.02
N ASP A 553 89.82 -30.11 4.34
CA ASP A 553 90.90 -30.02 5.33
C ASP A 553 91.88 -31.20 5.22
N GLU A 554 91.37 -32.43 5.04
CA GLU A 554 92.21 -33.61 4.80
C GLU A 554 93.01 -33.49 3.51
N GLN A 555 92.39 -33.02 2.41
CA GLN A 555 93.09 -32.79 1.15
C GLN A 555 94.20 -31.76 1.30
N LYS A 556 93.98 -30.69 2.07
CA LYS A 556 94.99 -29.67 2.33
C LYS A 556 96.17 -30.22 3.13
N LEU A 557 95.91 -31.03 4.15
CA LEU A 557 96.95 -31.69 4.94
C LEU A 557 97.81 -32.63 4.07
N ILE A 558 97.17 -33.42 3.20
CA ILE A 558 97.86 -34.30 2.25
C ILE A 558 98.70 -33.47 1.27
N ALA A 559 98.17 -32.37 0.73
CA ALA A 559 98.90 -31.49 -0.17
C ALA A 559 100.15 -30.87 0.50
N ASP A 560 100.04 -30.43 1.76
CA ASP A 560 101.17 -29.89 2.53
C ASP A 560 102.24 -30.96 2.80
N ASN A 561 101.83 -32.20 3.11
CA ASN A 561 102.77 -33.32 3.26
C ASN A 561 103.52 -33.62 1.97
N ILE A 562 102.81 -33.70 0.82
CA ILE A 562 103.43 -33.89 -0.50
C ILE A 562 104.43 -32.77 -0.81
N LYS A 563 104.09 -31.52 -0.47
CA LYS A 563 104.99 -30.37 -0.67
C LYS A 563 106.27 -30.49 0.17
N ASN A 564 106.17 -30.91 1.42
CA ASN A 564 107.31 -31.10 2.32
C ASN A 564 108.22 -32.27 1.87
N GLU A 565 107.62 -33.39 1.44
CA GLU A 565 108.37 -34.51 0.88
C GLU A 565 109.08 -34.11 -0.42
N ASN A 566 108.40 -33.40 -1.32
CA ASN A 566 109.02 -32.89 -2.54
C ASN A 566 110.19 -31.94 -2.25
N ALA A 567 110.08 -31.06 -1.25
CA ALA A 567 111.20 -30.21 -0.83
C ALA A 567 112.39 -31.03 -0.31
N SER A 568 112.11 -32.12 0.41
CA SER A 568 113.13 -33.06 0.89
C SER A 568 113.81 -33.80 -0.25
N ILE A 569 113.04 -34.27 -1.24
CA ILE A 569 113.55 -34.90 -2.47
C ILE A 569 114.46 -33.95 -3.24
N VAL A 570 114.07 -32.67 -3.39
CA VAL A 570 114.90 -31.65 -4.07
C VAL A 570 116.24 -31.45 -3.35
N ASN A 571 116.24 -31.39 -2.01
CA ASN A 571 117.47 -31.27 -1.22
C ASN A 571 118.38 -32.50 -1.35
N LEU A 572 117.81 -33.71 -1.28
CA LEU A 572 118.55 -34.96 -1.50
C LEU A 572 119.17 -35.02 -2.90
N ASN A 573 118.42 -34.63 -3.93
CA ASN A 573 118.94 -34.57 -5.30
C ASN A 573 120.11 -33.59 -5.44
N LYS A 574 120.07 -32.44 -4.75
CA LYS A 574 121.19 -31.48 -4.70
C LYS A 574 122.43 -32.09 -4.04
N GLN A 575 122.27 -32.79 -2.92
CA GLN A 575 123.37 -33.50 -2.25
C GLN A 575 123.99 -34.60 -3.12
N ILE A 576 123.16 -35.34 -3.86
CA ILE A 576 123.63 -36.35 -4.82
C ILE A 576 124.46 -35.68 -5.91
N GLN A 577 124.00 -34.55 -6.48
CA GLN A 577 124.76 -33.80 -7.48
C GLN A 577 126.11 -33.31 -6.95
N ASP A 578 126.16 -32.75 -5.74
CA ASP A 578 127.40 -32.30 -5.10
C ASP A 578 128.37 -33.45 -4.81
N THR A 579 127.85 -34.64 -4.51
CA THR A 579 128.68 -35.82 -4.29
C THR A 579 129.23 -36.37 -5.61
N GLN A 580 128.43 -36.36 -6.67
CA GLN A 580 128.85 -36.75 -8.01
C GLN A 580 129.92 -35.80 -8.58
N SER A 581 129.81 -34.49 -8.35
CA SER A 581 130.82 -33.53 -8.78
C SER A 581 132.16 -33.75 -8.05
N LYS A 582 132.14 -33.96 -6.72
CA LYS A 582 133.32 -34.35 -5.94
C LYS A 582 133.96 -35.65 -6.42
N SER A 583 133.14 -36.68 -6.68
CA SER A 583 133.63 -37.97 -7.21
C SER A 583 134.33 -37.80 -8.56
N LYS A 584 133.80 -36.97 -9.47
CA LYS A 584 134.43 -36.70 -10.77
C LYS A 584 135.81 -36.06 -10.60
N SER A 585 135.94 -35.07 -9.71
CA SER A 585 137.24 -34.42 -9.44
C SER A 585 138.28 -35.39 -8.87
N ILE A 586 137.87 -36.30 -7.97
CA ILE A 586 138.76 -37.34 -7.41
C ILE A 586 139.23 -38.31 -8.50
N VAL A 587 138.32 -38.79 -9.34
CA VAL A 587 138.67 -39.70 -10.45
C VAL A 587 139.66 -39.05 -11.42
N GLN A 588 139.51 -37.74 -11.67
CA GLN A 588 140.40 -36.98 -12.54
C GLN A 588 141.81 -36.82 -11.94
N PHE A 589 141.91 -36.58 -10.63
CA PHE A 589 143.18 -36.52 -9.91
C PHE A 589 143.96 -37.84 -9.98
N TYR A 590 143.30 -38.98 -9.74
CA TYR A 590 143.96 -40.29 -9.79
C TYR A 590 144.37 -40.72 -11.21
N LYS A 591 143.60 -40.32 -12.25
CA LYS A 591 144.02 -40.54 -13.64
C LYS A 591 145.35 -39.85 -13.96
N GLN A 592 145.53 -38.62 -13.49
CA GLN A 592 146.73 -37.82 -13.73
C GLN A 592 147.97 -38.42 -13.01
N GLN A 593 147.78 -38.94 -11.79
CA GLN A 593 148.82 -39.66 -11.05
C GLN A 593 149.28 -40.94 -11.77
N MET A 594 148.34 -41.73 -12.29
CA MET A 594 148.64 -42.98 -13.02
C MET A 594 149.41 -42.75 -14.32
N GLU A 595 149.21 -41.62 -14.99
CA GLU A 595 149.89 -41.27 -16.24
C GLU A 595 151.37 -40.90 -16.00
N ASN A 596 151.67 -40.23 -14.88
CA ASN A 596 153.04 -39.94 -14.45
C ASN A 596 153.83 -41.20 -14.10
N LEU A 597 153.20 -42.19 -13.44
CA LEU A 597 153.83 -43.47 -13.09
C LEU A 597 154.18 -44.30 -14.35
N ARG A 598 153.36 -44.25 -15.40
CA ARG A 598 153.64 -44.93 -16.69
C ARG A 598 154.86 -44.37 -17.41
N LEU A 599 155.13 -43.08 -17.30
CA LEU A 599 156.31 -42.45 -17.91
C LEU A 599 157.62 -42.86 -17.24
N GLN A 600 157.62 -43.12 -15.93
CA GLN A 600 158.80 -43.62 -15.22
C GLN A 600 159.14 -45.08 -15.59
N ASP A 601 158.13 -45.95 -15.75
CA ASP A 601 158.31 -47.36 -16.09
C ASP A 601 158.92 -47.56 -17.49
N GLY A 602 158.58 -46.69 -18.44
CA GLY A 602 159.12 -46.71 -19.81
C GLY A 602 160.63 -46.39 -19.91
N ILE A 603 161.19 -45.63 -18.96
CA ILE A 603 162.63 -45.32 -18.94
C ILE A 603 163.43 -46.51 -18.42
N THR A 604 162.89 -47.22 -17.42
CA THR A 604 163.52 -48.40 -16.81
C THR A 604 163.63 -49.55 -17.80
N LYS A 605 162.60 -49.73 -18.64
CA LYS A 605 162.52 -50.81 -19.65
C LYS A 605 163.58 -50.68 -20.76
N ARG A 606 163.88 -49.45 -21.21
CA ARG A 606 164.93 -49.21 -22.24
C ARG A 606 166.34 -49.53 -21.76
N LYS A 607 166.60 -49.45 -20.46
CA LYS A 607 167.89 -49.83 -19.85
C LYS A 607 168.09 -51.34 -19.80
N VAL A 608 167.01 -52.09 -19.62
CA VAL A 608 167.03 -53.57 -19.62
C VAL A 608 167.28 -54.11 -21.03
N ASP A 609 166.69 -53.51 -22.06
CA ASP A 609 166.87 -53.94 -23.45
C ASP A 609 168.30 -53.76 -23.98
N GLN A 610 169.03 -52.73 -23.51
CA GLN A 610 170.45 -52.54 -23.85
C GLN A 610 171.34 -53.64 -23.26
N LEU A 611 171.11 -54.03 -22.00
CA LEU A 611 171.85 -55.10 -21.34
C LEU A 611 171.55 -56.47 -21.98
N GLN A 612 170.33 -56.66 -22.51
CA GLN A 612 169.95 -57.87 -23.24
C GLN A 612 170.67 -58.01 -24.59
N GLN A 613 170.99 -56.90 -25.27
CA GLN A 613 171.76 -56.93 -26.51
C GLN A 613 173.23 -57.31 -26.29
N GLU A 614 173.85 -56.86 -25.21
CA GLU A 614 175.20 -57.28 -24.82
C GLU A 614 175.27 -58.78 -24.52
N TYR A 615 174.23 -59.33 -23.86
CA TYR A 615 174.14 -60.76 -23.57
C TYR A 615 174.02 -61.63 -24.83
N ASN A 616 173.17 -61.25 -25.79
CA ASN A 616 172.93 -62.03 -27.00
C ASN A 616 174.12 -61.99 -27.99
N SER A 617 174.92 -60.93 -27.99
CA SER A 617 176.15 -60.85 -28.79
C SER A 617 177.21 -61.86 -28.31
N VAL A 618 177.32 -62.07 -27.00
CA VAL A 618 178.25 -63.04 -26.40
C VAL A 618 177.78 -64.48 -26.65
N LEU A 619 176.47 -64.73 -26.63
CA LEU A 619 175.89 -66.05 -26.89
C LEU A 619 176.14 -66.53 -28.34
N ALA A 620 176.02 -65.62 -29.32
CA ALA A 620 176.17 -65.94 -30.74
C ALA A 620 177.61 -66.32 -31.15
N GLN A 621 178.63 -65.76 -30.49
CA GLN A 621 180.02 -66.17 -30.72
C GLN A 621 180.34 -67.54 -30.10
N PHE A 622 179.65 -67.91 -29.02
CA PHE A 622 179.84 -69.20 -28.34
C PHE A 622 179.22 -70.37 -29.13
N GLU A 623 178.10 -70.16 -29.82
CA GLU A 623 177.44 -71.22 -30.59
C GLU A 623 178.14 -71.57 -31.91
N PHE A 624 178.90 -70.64 -32.53
CA PHE A 624 179.65 -70.94 -33.76
C PHE A 624 180.88 -71.83 -33.48
N VAL A 625 181.46 -71.75 -32.29
CA VAL A 625 182.62 -72.58 -31.88
C VAL A 625 182.18 -74.04 -31.60
N LYS A 626 180.90 -74.31 -31.32
CA LYS A 626 180.44 -75.61 -30.83
C LYS A 626 179.99 -76.64 -31.89
N LYS A 627 179.90 -76.28 -33.18
CA LYS A 627 179.45 -77.25 -34.22
C LYS A 627 180.31 -77.25 -35.49
N GLN A 628 181.63 -77.20 -35.30
CA GLN A 628 182.47 -78.13 -36.05
C GLN A 628 182.16 -79.57 -35.57
N GLN A 629 182.25 -80.56 -36.48
CA GLN A 629 182.06 -82.01 -36.27
C GLN A 629 180.62 -82.55 -36.43
N GLN A 630 180.23 -82.92 -37.67
CA GLN A 630 179.77 -84.28 -38.04
C GLN A 630 179.23 -84.36 -39.49
N LYS A 631 179.94 -85.14 -40.32
CA LYS A 631 179.49 -85.89 -41.53
C LYS A 631 179.06 -87.32 -41.07
N PRO A 632 178.49 -88.25 -41.87
CA PRO A 632 177.83 -88.22 -43.20
C PRO A 632 176.56 -89.16 -43.37
N ILE A 633 175.95 -89.17 -44.58
CA ILE A 633 175.08 -90.17 -45.30
C ILE A 633 173.65 -90.63 -44.85
N ILE A 634 172.75 -90.73 -45.86
CA ILE A 634 171.76 -91.82 -46.20
C ILE A 634 170.27 -91.80 -45.70
N LYS A 635 169.38 -91.89 -46.71
CA LYS A 635 168.08 -92.57 -46.94
C LYS A 635 166.77 -92.32 -46.14
N LYS A 636 165.74 -92.31 -47.00
CA LYS A 636 164.33 -92.76 -46.93
C LYS A 636 163.28 -91.76 -46.50
#